data_AF-A0A4V5NU35-F1
#
_entry.id   AF-A0A4V5NU35-F1
#
_cell.length_a   1.000
_cell.length_b   1.000
_cell.length_c   1.000
_cell.angle_alpha   90.00
_cell.angle_beta   90.00
_cell.angle_gamma   90.00
#
_symmetry.space_group_name_H-M   'P 1'
#
loop_
_entity.id
_entity.type
_entity.pdbx_description
1 polymer ?
#
loop_
_entity_poly.entity_id
_entity_poly.type
_entity_poly.pdbx_seq_one_letter_code
_entity_poly.pdbx_strand_id
1 'polypeptide(L)'
;MQNKITQLFKFSAIAAGLTLAGCGGDINLESNVDNSVGDTIINNGGDGDGGGSNVELPGVGSSALTAEVTAALGFDVQVQILRDPILEDTTLLSSANGKPVFYAISEDLQVGTGAANVADKVNLTIEPGAVLFGQSGNDYLLVHRDGKINAEGSASKPIIFTSLQDVKGEETTAGQWGGLVILGNAPSNKCPSDGSDCALQVEGVAEGGVFGGDNWEDDSGVLKYVIVKYAGYEIAPDNELNGITFGGVGSATDVDYIQVHANADDGVEFFGGAVNVKHLVLTGNKDDSIDWDNGYRGMMQHVYVAHAANAGEANRAIEADNDGSTPDKEPQSNPAIANMTIIGNNFDTADKDSEGIYLREGTAARIYNTVVTGPSEMGECLEFEGGDVSSVTVDNANSGKIIIQNSVMACANGENFKDAKAADGSVLLDLESWFLAETSNSVYSSILVSSDGTPDANSPLLGAGQDVANTEGAFFDTTDYIGAFDGNNDWRQGWAFGFGGGEVTAAVEAEGCPAGTTAISPVNGTTTCEISGQLTANLTLTSNNLYALDGPVFVGGDNVDSAVLNIEAGTTIFGRSGDDYLVVSRGSQINAMGTQANPITFTSSEDVNGGITGSGQWGGIVLLGNAPSNKCPTDGSACALQVEGVQEGAVFGGTQEDDSSGTLRYVVVKHAGYEIAPDNELNGITFGGVGSGTKVEYIQVHENADDGIEFFGGNVNAKYVVLTSNKDDSVDWDNGFKGNLQYVLVKHDANNGESNRAIEADNDGSTPGKQPQSNPTIANMTIIGNDFDTADKDSEGIYLREGTRAQLHNFVVTGSAGMGECFEMEAGLTVDQALNGDTVITNSVFACGENFKNTAESDGTAFDLGTWVLGQMGNSVQASQADVLDGIFTIDTTAPKSFAGDAFFDDANHIGAVSADNDWTAGWTVGLE
;
A
#
# COMPACT_ATOMS: atom_id res chain seq x y z
N MET A 1 40.01 -22.81 43.89
CA MET A 1 39.77 -22.98 45.35
C MET A 1 39.12 -21.71 45.83
N GLN A 2 37.77 -21.68 45.88
CA GLN A 2 36.97 -21.78 47.12
C GLN A 2 37.12 -20.53 48.00
N ASN A 3 36.10 -19.78 48.42
CA ASN A 3 34.63 -19.91 48.50
C ASN A 3 34.08 -18.47 48.67
N LYS A 4 33.05 -18.03 47.93
CA LYS A 4 31.60 -18.10 48.24
C LYS A 4 31.15 -17.28 49.49
N ILE A 5 30.16 -16.40 49.24
CA ILE A 5 28.91 -16.18 50.03
C ILE A 5 29.08 -15.28 51.29
N THR A 6 28.36 -14.18 51.57
CA THR A 6 26.99 -13.71 51.22
C THR A 6 26.75 -12.25 51.69
N GLN A 7 25.73 -11.62 51.10
CA GLN A 7 24.77 -10.64 51.65
C GLN A 7 25.05 -9.12 51.67
N LEU A 8 24.20 -8.44 50.88
CA LEU A 8 23.36 -7.27 51.19
C LEU A 8 23.97 -5.85 51.25
N PHE A 9 23.81 -5.15 50.12
CA PHE A 9 23.05 -3.90 49.98
C PHE A 9 22.55 -3.24 51.28
N LYS A 10 23.08 -2.05 51.60
CA LYS A 10 22.34 -0.77 51.79
C LYS A 10 23.23 0.31 52.43
N PHE A 11 23.01 1.55 51.96
CA PHE A 11 23.43 2.85 52.47
C PHE A 11 24.85 3.36 52.17
N SER A 12 24.90 4.47 51.44
CA SER A 12 25.79 5.58 51.76
C SER A 12 25.06 6.90 51.48
N ALA A 13 24.70 7.59 52.56
CA ALA A 13 24.15 8.94 52.57
C ALA A 13 25.21 9.90 53.14
N ILE A 14 25.22 11.13 52.61
CA ILE A 14 25.51 12.41 53.29
C ILE A 14 26.96 12.68 53.76
N ALA A 15 27.54 13.78 53.26
CA ALA A 15 28.10 14.85 54.10
C ALA A 15 28.54 16.07 53.27
N ALA A 16 27.92 17.23 53.52
CA ALA A 16 28.60 18.48 53.88
C ALA A 16 27.57 19.60 54.12
N GLY A 17 27.35 19.94 55.39
CA GLY A 17 26.68 21.20 55.78
C GLY A 17 27.70 22.28 56.12
N LEU A 18 27.25 23.53 56.24
CA LEU A 18 27.33 24.32 57.49
C LEU A 18 26.66 25.72 57.37
N THR A 19 25.69 25.94 58.26
CA THR A 19 25.42 27.14 59.09
C THR A 19 25.06 28.50 58.48
N LEU A 20 23.87 29.03 58.82
CA LEU A 20 23.69 29.99 59.93
C LEU A 20 22.20 30.17 60.29
N ALA A 21 21.91 30.25 61.59
CA ALA A 21 20.57 30.38 62.16
C ALA A 21 20.15 31.86 62.37
N GLY A 22 18.84 32.10 62.27
CA GLY A 22 18.14 33.05 63.14
C GLY A 22 17.60 34.33 62.50
N CYS A 23 16.35 34.28 62.03
CA CYS A 23 15.27 35.22 62.40
C CYS A 23 13.94 34.65 61.90
N GLY A 24 12.94 34.63 62.78
CA GLY A 24 11.71 33.87 62.61
C GLY A 24 10.75 34.44 61.57
N GLY A 25 10.00 33.52 60.96
CA GLY A 25 8.81 33.72 60.17
C GLY A 25 8.31 32.35 59.73
N ASP A 26 7.09 31.99 60.13
CA ASP A 26 6.40 30.83 59.59
C ASP A 26 6.32 30.95 58.07
N ILE A 27 6.76 29.91 57.35
CA ILE A 27 6.46 29.74 55.94
C ILE A 27 5.66 28.44 55.82
N ASN A 28 4.34 28.59 55.78
CA ASN A 28 3.45 27.65 55.12
C ASN A 28 3.66 27.80 53.60
N LEU A 29 4.14 26.76 52.94
CA LEU A 29 4.02 26.64 51.49
C LEU A 29 2.69 25.95 51.19
N GLU A 30 1.64 26.75 51.03
CA GLU A 30 0.50 26.37 50.21
C GLU A 30 0.80 26.87 48.79
N SER A 31 0.96 25.95 47.84
CA SER A 31 0.96 26.29 46.42
C SER A 31 -0.49 26.48 45.97
N ASN A 32 -0.99 27.71 46.06
CA ASN A 32 -2.12 28.13 45.23
C ASN A 32 -1.59 28.24 43.79
N VAL A 33 -1.91 27.25 42.97
CA VAL A 33 -1.90 27.43 41.51
C VAL A 33 -3.08 28.33 41.18
N ASP A 34 -2.77 29.51 40.65
CA ASP A 34 -3.73 30.48 40.15
C ASP A 34 -4.32 29.97 38.83
N ASN A 35 -5.52 29.40 38.89
CA ASN A 35 -6.32 28.97 37.73
C ASN A 35 -7.21 30.11 37.19
N SER A 36 -6.79 31.38 37.30
CA SER A 36 -7.53 32.51 36.74
C SER A 36 -6.75 33.27 35.67
N VAL A 37 -6.67 32.69 34.47
CA VAL A 37 -6.67 33.51 33.26
C VAL A 37 -8.12 33.69 32.82
N GLY A 38 -8.57 34.95 32.88
CA GLY A 38 -9.96 35.33 32.96
C GLY A 38 -10.78 35.09 31.70
N ASP A 39 -12.01 34.65 31.96
CA ASP A 39 -13.21 34.92 31.18
C ASP A 39 -13.17 36.33 30.58
N THR A 40 -12.93 36.39 29.27
CA THR A 40 -13.18 37.59 28.47
C THR A 40 -14.15 37.22 27.36
N ILE A 41 -15.45 37.26 27.66
CA ILE A 41 -16.48 37.37 26.62
C ILE A 41 -16.22 38.64 25.81
N ILE A 42 -15.62 38.51 24.63
CA ILE A 42 -15.58 39.58 23.63
C ILE A 42 -16.85 39.45 22.78
N ASN A 43 -17.86 40.27 23.09
CA ASN A 43 -18.93 40.57 22.16
C ASN A 43 -18.40 41.54 21.10
N ASN A 44 -17.93 41.03 19.95
CA ASN A 44 -17.72 41.88 18.78
C ASN A 44 -19.02 42.03 18.01
N GLY A 45 -19.74 43.12 18.31
CA GLY A 45 -20.67 43.73 17.36
C GLY A 45 -19.90 44.24 16.15
N GLY A 46 -20.40 43.92 14.96
CA GLY A 46 -19.67 44.01 13.71
C GLY A 46 -19.32 45.41 13.22
N ASP A 47 -18.32 45.43 12.34
CA ASP A 47 -18.31 46.17 11.08
C ASP A 47 -17.36 45.42 10.13
N GLY A 48 -17.81 45.20 8.89
CA GLY A 48 -17.39 44.09 8.06
C GLY A 48 -16.19 44.32 7.13
N ASP A 49 -15.71 43.20 6.59
CA ASP A 49 -15.08 43.07 5.27
C ASP A 49 -15.08 41.58 4.86
N GLY A 50 -15.29 41.29 3.57
CA GLY A 50 -15.07 39.98 2.92
C GLY A 50 -15.99 38.81 3.31
N GLY A 51 -16.98 38.48 2.46
CA GLY A 51 -17.80 37.27 2.60
C GLY A 51 -17.01 35.98 2.36
N GLY A 52 -16.62 35.31 3.44
CA GLY A 52 -16.34 33.88 3.49
C GLY A 52 -17.24 33.25 4.55
N SER A 53 -17.89 32.12 4.27
CA SER A 53 -18.69 31.41 5.26
C SER A 53 -17.76 30.73 6.27
N ASN A 54 -17.62 31.28 7.47
CA ASN A 54 -16.96 30.55 8.57
C ASN A 54 -17.77 29.29 8.88
N VAL A 55 -17.20 28.12 8.63
CA VAL A 55 -17.74 26.84 9.09
C VAL A 55 -17.52 26.77 10.62
N GLU A 56 -18.59 26.55 11.38
CA GLU A 56 -18.51 26.33 12.82
C GLU A 56 -18.00 24.90 13.07
N LEU A 57 -16.87 24.78 13.77
CA LEU A 57 -16.23 23.50 14.07
C LEU A 57 -16.63 23.02 15.46
N PRO A 58 -16.87 21.72 15.66
CA PRO A 58 -17.06 21.15 17.00
C PRO A 58 -15.85 21.36 17.89
N GLY A 59 -16.09 21.62 19.18
CA GLY A 59 -15.06 21.84 20.19
C GLY A 59 -14.64 23.31 20.37
N VAL A 60 -13.54 23.50 21.10
CA VAL A 60 -12.97 24.82 21.40
C VAL A 60 -11.60 24.96 20.73
N GLY A 61 -11.46 25.96 19.87
CA GLY A 61 -10.21 26.20 19.15
C GLY A 61 -9.04 26.50 20.09
N SER A 62 -7.94 25.76 19.95
CA SER A 62 -6.73 25.93 20.77
C SER A 62 -5.62 26.56 19.95
N SER A 63 -5.33 27.85 20.17
CA SER A 63 -4.24 28.54 19.49
C SER A 63 -2.86 28.02 19.89
N ALA A 64 -2.71 27.54 21.13
CA ALA A 64 -1.46 26.98 21.62
C ALA A 64 -1.14 25.64 20.94
N LEU A 65 -2.07 24.68 20.98
CA LEU A 65 -1.88 23.39 20.31
C LEU A 65 -1.80 23.55 18.80
N THR A 66 -2.60 24.45 18.22
CA THR A 66 -2.48 24.80 16.80
C THR A 66 -1.06 25.21 16.44
N ALA A 67 -0.44 26.09 17.23
CA ALA A 67 0.93 26.53 16.98
C ALA A 67 1.97 25.41 17.18
N GLU A 68 1.80 24.58 18.20
CA GLU A 68 2.72 23.46 18.48
C GLU A 68 2.66 22.39 17.40
N VAL A 69 1.47 21.93 17.04
CA VAL A 69 1.26 20.89 16.01
C VAL A 69 1.66 21.44 14.64
N THR A 70 1.30 22.68 14.30
CA THR A 70 1.74 23.32 13.04
C THR A 70 3.27 23.36 12.95
N ALA A 71 3.94 23.73 14.04
CA ALA A 71 5.40 23.81 14.05
C ALA A 71 6.07 22.44 13.91
N ALA A 72 5.48 21.39 14.50
CA ALA A 72 5.97 20.03 14.40
C ALA A 72 5.79 19.43 13.00
N LEU A 73 4.60 19.58 12.43
CA LEU A 73 4.24 18.99 11.15
C LEU A 73 4.79 19.78 9.95
N GLY A 74 5.15 21.05 10.15
CA GLY A 74 5.66 21.92 9.09
C GLY A 74 4.59 22.48 8.15
N PHE A 75 3.31 22.34 8.49
CA PHE A 75 2.18 22.92 7.78
C PHE A 75 1.08 23.40 8.73
N ASP A 76 0.29 24.37 8.27
CA ASP A 76 -0.78 24.99 9.07
C ASP A 76 -1.92 24.00 9.34
N VAL A 77 -2.18 23.74 10.63
CA VAL A 77 -3.37 23.01 11.08
C VAL A 77 -4.30 23.93 11.88
N GLN A 78 -5.54 23.49 12.08
CA GLN A 78 -6.42 24.06 13.10
C GLN A 78 -6.76 22.98 14.14
N VAL A 79 -6.40 23.21 15.40
CA VAL A 79 -6.69 22.26 16.49
C VAL A 79 -7.95 22.68 17.25
N GLN A 80 -8.92 21.78 17.35
CA GLN A 80 -10.10 21.89 18.19
C GLN A 80 -9.99 20.95 19.40
N ILE A 81 -10.24 21.44 20.61
CA ILE A 81 -10.32 20.61 21.80
C ILE A 81 -11.75 20.11 21.96
N LEU A 82 -11.92 18.79 21.97
CA LEU A 82 -13.17 18.10 22.31
C LEU A 82 -13.09 17.67 23.77
N ARG A 83 -13.99 18.22 24.59
CA ARG A 83 -14.03 17.95 26.04
C ARG A 83 -15.44 17.69 26.54
N ASP A 84 -16.41 18.46 26.03
CA ASP A 84 -17.79 18.30 26.44
C ASP A 84 -18.41 17.06 25.77
N PRO A 85 -19.31 16.32 26.45
CA PRO A 85 -20.04 15.20 25.84
C PRO A 85 -20.76 15.61 24.55
N ILE A 86 -20.74 14.72 23.56
CA ILE A 86 -21.46 14.84 22.30
C ILE A 86 -22.89 14.34 22.52
N LEU A 87 -23.82 15.29 22.62
CA LEU A 87 -25.24 15.07 22.95
C LEU A 87 -26.18 15.22 21.76
N GLU A 88 -25.64 15.62 20.61
CA GLU A 88 -26.36 15.78 19.34
C GLU A 88 -25.48 15.30 18.19
N ASP A 89 -26.10 14.96 17.07
CA ASP A 89 -25.39 14.54 15.86
C ASP A 89 -24.29 15.55 15.51
N THR A 90 -23.06 15.07 15.45
CA THR A 90 -21.87 15.90 15.30
C THR A 90 -20.99 15.34 14.21
N THR A 91 -20.55 16.20 13.30
CA THR A 91 -19.57 15.85 12.26
C THR A 91 -18.23 16.50 12.56
N LEU A 92 -17.19 15.69 12.70
CA LEU A 92 -15.80 16.12 12.76
C LEU A 92 -15.25 16.19 11.33
N LEU A 93 -14.96 17.41 10.88
CA LEU A 93 -14.47 17.68 9.53
C LEU A 93 -12.98 17.41 9.44
N SER A 94 -12.48 16.87 8.34
CA SER A 94 -11.03 16.68 8.15
C SER A 94 -10.33 17.97 7.73
N SER A 95 -11.08 18.95 7.19
CA SER A 95 -10.56 20.26 6.84
C SER A 95 -11.61 21.38 7.01
N ALA A 96 -11.14 22.59 7.26
CA ALA A 96 -11.96 23.80 7.27
C ALA A 96 -11.12 25.03 6.95
N ASN A 97 -11.69 25.94 6.15
CA ASN A 97 -11.02 27.18 5.72
C ASN A 97 -9.61 26.93 5.15
N GLY A 98 -9.47 25.89 4.31
CA GLY A 98 -8.20 25.55 3.66
C GLY A 98 -7.14 24.92 4.58
N LYS A 99 -7.51 24.52 5.80
CA LYS A 99 -6.58 23.92 6.77
C LYS A 99 -7.10 22.56 7.21
N PRO A 100 -6.23 21.55 7.35
CA PRO A 100 -6.57 20.34 8.09
C PRO A 100 -7.06 20.69 9.50
N VAL A 101 -8.11 20.00 9.95
CA VAL A 101 -8.62 20.15 11.32
C VAL A 101 -8.23 18.91 12.13
N PHE A 102 -7.60 19.16 13.26
CA PHE A 102 -7.20 18.12 14.21
C PHE A 102 -8.05 18.27 15.46
N TYR A 103 -8.45 17.15 16.04
CA TYR A 103 -9.27 17.14 17.25
C TYR A 103 -8.50 16.57 18.43
N ALA A 104 -8.18 17.45 19.38
CA ALA A 104 -7.57 17.08 20.64
C ALA A 104 -8.66 16.57 21.60
N ILE A 105 -8.64 15.29 21.92
CA ILE A 105 -9.49 14.69 22.95
C ILE A 105 -8.95 15.15 24.31
N SER A 106 -9.85 15.51 25.21
CA SER A 106 -9.54 15.89 26.59
C SER A 106 -10.46 15.17 27.54
N GLU A 107 -9.91 14.57 28.58
CA GLU A 107 -10.67 13.76 29.53
C GLU A 107 -11.38 12.61 28.78
N ASP A 108 -12.52 12.14 29.27
CA ASP A 108 -13.35 11.13 28.62
C ASP A 108 -14.33 11.79 27.65
N LEU A 109 -14.00 11.81 26.36
CA LEU A 109 -14.94 12.33 25.35
C LEU A 109 -16.07 11.32 25.16
N GLN A 110 -17.26 11.65 25.65
CA GLN A 110 -18.42 10.77 25.59
C GLN A 110 -19.31 11.08 24.39
N VAL A 111 -19.76 10.05 23.66
CA VAL A 111 -20.81 10.12 22.65
C VAL A 111 -22.08 9.49 23.23
N GLY A 112 -23.10 10.30 23.48
CA GLY A 112 -24.27 9.90 24.27
C GLY A 112 -24.07 10.06 25.78
N THR A 113 -25.02 9.59 26.61
CA THR A 113 -25.04 9.89 28.07
C THR A 113 -25.13 8.69 29.02
N GLY A 114 -25.13 7.44 28.55
CA GLY A 114 -25.20 6.24 29.41
C GLY A 114 -26.43 6.12 30.33
N ALA A 115 -27.30 7.13 30.40
CA ALA A 115 -28.42 7.21 31.32
C ALA A 115 -29.64 6.49 30.74
N ALA A 116 -30.05 5.39 31.39
CA ALA A 116 -31.30 4.70 31.11
C ALA A 116 -32.47 5.70 31.15
N ASN A 117 -33.08 5.98 29.99
CA ASN A 117 -34.25 6.85 29.72
C ASN A 117 -34.02 8.21 29.05
N VAL A 118 -32.91 8.48 28.36
CA VAL A 118 -32.84 9.65 27.46
C VAL A 118 -32.78 9.20 25.99
N ALA A 119 -33.71 9.73 25.19
CA ALA A 119 -33.98 9.34 23.82
C ALA A 119 -33.04 10.00 22.80
N ASP A 120 -31.74 10.04 23.08
CA ASP A 120 -30.79 10.73 22.20
C ASP A 120 -29.89 9.70 21.53
N LYS A 121 -30.40 9.13 20.43
CA LYS A 121 -29.58 8.41 19.45
C LYS A 121 -28.66 9.41 18.79
N VAL A 122 -27.42 9.49 19.26
CA VAL A 122 -26.42 10.47 18.79
C VAL A 122 -25.46 9.80 17.82
N ASN A 123 -25.20 10.45 16.69
CA ASN A 123 -24.22 10.03 15.70
C ASN A 123 -23.01 10.96 15.72
N LEU A 124 -21.83 10.41 16.07
CA LEU A 124 -20.56 11.02 15.78
C LEU A 124 -20.12 10.59 14.37
N THR A 125 -20.04 11.53 13.44
CA THR A 125 -19.50 11.27 12.09
C THR A 125 -18.10 11.87 12.00
N ILE A 126 -17.14 11.12 11.47
CA ILE A 126 -15.75 11.57 11.30
C ILE A 126 -15.41 11.47 9.82
N GLU A 127 -15.02 12.59 9.22
CA GLU A 127 -14.69 12.63 7.79
C GLU A 127 -13.36 11.91 7.48
N PRO A 128 -13.23 11.31 6.28
CA PRO A 128 -11.97 10.73 5.81
C PRO A 128 -10.80 11.70 5.96
N GLY A 129 -9.68 11.20 6.48
CA GLY A 129 -8.44 11.97 6.69
C GLY A 129 -8.41 12.81 7.98
N ALA A 130 -9.47 12.78 8.81
CA ALA A 130 -9.44 13.47 10.10
C ALA A 130 -8.43 12.82 11.06
N VAL A 131 -7.78 13.66 11.86
CA VAL A 131 -6.85 13.23 12.92
C VAL A 131 -7.41 13.63 14.28
N LEU A 132 -7.54 12.64 15.17
CA LEU A 132 -7.90 12.81 16.56
C LEU A 132 -6.73 12.38 17.44
N PHE A 133 -6.49 13.08 18.55
CA PHE A 133 -5.42 12.69 19.45
C PHE A 133 -5.73 12.97 20.92
N GLY A 134 -5.32 12.06 21.82
CA GLY A 134 -5.35 12.31 23.27
C GLY A 134 -4.29 13.33 23.68
N GLN A 135 -4.66 14.35 24.46
CA GLN A 135 -3.72 15.34 25.00
C GLN A 135 -2.87 14.79 26.15
N SER A 136 -3.37 13.76 26.82
CA SER A 136 -2.78 13.10 27.96
C SER A 136 -3.16 11.61 27.98
N GLY A 137 -2.46 10.86 28.82
CA GLY A 137 -2.75 9.44 29.03
C GLY A 137 -4.20 9.14 29.38
N ASN A 138 -4.84 9.99 30.19
CA ASN A 138 -6.21 9.76 30.67
C ASN A 138 -7.30 10.01 29.62
N ASP A 139 -6.93 10.42 28.40
CA ASP A 139 -7.90 10.84 27.39
C ASP A 139 -8.32 9.66 26.51
N TYR A 140 -9.62 9.44 26.34
CA TYR A 140 -10.19 8.37 25.50
C TYR A 140 -11.53 8.78 24.90
N LEU A 141 -11.96 8.06 23.85
CA LEU A 141 -13.28 8.22 23.24
C LEU A 141 -14.21 7.10 23.71
N LEU A 142 -15.33 7.45 24.34
CA LEU A 142 -16.34 6.51 24.82
C LEU A 142 -17.66 6.69 24.05
N VAL A 143 -18.05 5.68 23.28
CA VAL A 143 -19.36 5.60 22.63
C VAL A 143 -20.27 4.76 23.50
N HIS A 144 -21.29 5.39 24.10
CA HIS A 144 -22.29 4.70 24.92
C HIS A 144 -23.26 3.87 24.07
N ARG A 145 -23.97 2.94 24.73
CA ARG A 145 -25.14 2.26 24.13
C ARG A 145 -26.09 3.26 23.48
N ASP A 146 -26.68 2.86 22.37
CA ASP A 146 -27.56 3.66 21.50
C ASP A 146 -26.91 4.85 20.77
N GLY A 147 -25.66 5.20 21.12
CA GLY A 147 -24.81 6.10 20.35
C GLY A 147 -24.15 5.39 19.18
N LYS A 148 -23.70 6.16 18.19
CA LYS A 148 -22.98 5.64 17.02
C LYS A 148 -21.73 6.42 16.72
N ILE A 149 -20.71 5.72 16.24
CA ILE A 149 -19.54 6.29 15.59
C ILE A 149 -19.55 5.88 14.11
N ASN A 150 -19.53 6.86 13.20
CA ASN A 150 -19.43 6.64 11.77
C ASN A 150 -18.08 7.24 11.31
N ALA A 151 -17.02 6.44 11.41
CA ALA A 151 -15.68 6.77 10.98
C ALA A 151 -15.38 5.96 9.71
N GLU A 152 -15.73 6.51 8.55
CA GLU A 152 -15.57 5.86 7.24
C GLU A 152 -14.48 6.58 6.45
N GLY A 153 -13.22 6.23 6.71
CA GLY A 153 -12.07 6.68 5.93
C GLY A 153 -11.95 5.97 4.58
N SER A 154 -10.86 6.27 3.87
CA SER A 154 -10.47 5.54 2.65
C SER A 154 -9.00 5.13 2.72
N ALA A 155 -8.57 4.26 1.81
CA ALA A 155 -7.17 3.87 1.75
C ALA A 155 -6.21 5.08 1.59
N SER A 156 -6.62 6.10 0.84
CA SER A 156 -5.85 7.33 0.63
C SER A 156 -6.08 8.41 1.69
N LYS A 157 -7.13 8.30 2.51
CA LYS A 157 -7.49 9.24 3.58
C LYS A 157 -7.98 8.47 4.82
N PRO A 158 -7.12 7.67 5.46
CA PRO A 158 -7.51 6.94 6.67
C PRO A 158 -7.81 7.93 7.80
N ILE A 159 -8.68 7.53 8.73
CA ILE A 159 -8.94 8.28 9.96
C ILE A 159 -7.94 7.82 11.00
N ILE A 160 -7.23 8.76 11.62
CA ILE A 160 -6.15 8.46 12.56
C ILE A 160 -6.53 8.92 13.96
N PHE A 161 -6.48 7.99 14.92
CA PHE A 161 -6.52 8.24 16.34
C PHE A 161 -5.15 7.97 16.95
N THR A 162 -4.59 8.95 17.67
CA THR A 162 -3.20 8.86 18.14
C THR A 162 -2.93 9.69 19.41
N SER A 163 -1.66 9.88 19.78
CA SER A 163 -1.22 10.67 20.92
C SER A 163 -0.81 12.10 20.55
N LEU A 164 -0.78 12.98 21.56
CA LEU A 164 -0.20 14.32 21.44
C LEU A 164 1.27 14.28 20.96
N GLN A 165 2.04 13.27 21.37
CA GLN A 165 3.44 13.14 21.00
C GLN A 165 3.59 12.90 19.50
N ASP A 166 2.75 12.03 18.93
CA ASP A 166 2.77 11.70 17.51
C ASP A 166 2.47 12.93 16.64
N VAL A 167 1.40 13.68 16.97
CA VAL A 167 1.05 14.92 16.24
C VAL A 167 2.07 16.05 16.44
N LYS A 168 2.96 15.93 17.42
CA LYS A 168 4.06 16.87 17.68
C LYS A 168 5.41 16.38 17.13
N GLY A 169 5.46 15.25 16.45
CA GLY A 169 6.71 14.64 15.99
C GLY A 169 7.70 14.37 17.13
N GLU A 170 7.18 14.15 18.34
CA GLU A 170 7.95 13.73 19.51
C GLU A 170 8.09 12.20 19.51
N GLU A 171 8.99 11.68 20.36
CA GLU A 171 9.15 10.22 20.52
C GLU A 171 7.83 9.58 20.99
N THR A 172 7.37 8.56 20.26
CA THR A 172 6.13 7.84 20.54
C THR A 172 6.39 6.54 21.27
N THR A 173 5.50 6.20 22.19
CA THR A 173 5.52 4.96 22.96
C THR A 173 4.08 4.51 23.22
N ALA A 174 3.88 3.21 23.39
CA ALA A 174 2.60 2.68 23.85
C ALA A 174 2.13 3.34 25.16
N GLY A 175 0.81 3.45 25.34
CA GLY A 175 0.19 4.01 26.55
C GLY A 175 0.27 5.53 26.65
N GLN A 176 0.23 6.26 25.53
CA GLN A 176 0.26 7.73 25.56
C GLN A 176 -1.14 8.36 25.65
N TRP A 177 -2.20 7.59 25.42
CA TRP A 177 -3.61 7.94 25.60
C TRP A 177 -4.45 6.65 25.75
N GLY A 178 -5.76 6.76 25.99
CA GLY A 178 -6.61 5.65 26.41
C GLY A 178 -7.30 4.84 25.29
N GLY A 179 -7.29 5.26 24.02
CA GLY A 179 -7.90 4.47 22.95
C GLY A 179 -9.41 4.69 22.75
N LEU A 180 -10.06 3.72 22.10
CA LEU A 180 -11.48 3.77 21.70
C LEU A 180 -12.30 2.74 22.49
N VAL A 181 -13.43 3.17 23.05
CA VAL A 181 -14.36 2.29 23.76
C VAL A 181 -15.75 2.40 23.13
N ILE A 182 -16.26 1.30 22.59
CA ILE A 182 -17.57 1.24 21.91
C ILE A 182 -18.47 0.26 22.65
N LEU A 183 -19.59 0.75 23.18
CA LEU A 183 -20.52 -0.03 24.00
C LEU A 183 -21.86 -0.19 23.28
N GLY A 184 -22.27 -1.44 23.08
CA GLY A 184 -23.51 -1.81 22.40
C GLY A 184 -24.52 -2.56 23.28
N ASN A 185 -25.67 -2.85 22.67
CA ASN A 185 -26.80 -3.54 23.29
C ASN A 185 -26.83 -5.06 23.04
N ALA A 186 -25.75 -5.65 22.54
CA ALA A 186 -25.68 -7.09 22.30
C ALA A 186 -25.44 -7.90 23.59
N PRO A 187 -25.85 -9.17 23.63
CA PRO A 187 -25.77 -9.97 24.86
C PRO A 187 -24.35 -10.26 25.33
N SER A 188 -24.23 -10.42 26.65
CA SER A 188 -23.05 -10.95 27.34
C SER A 188 -23.48 -12.05 28.30
N ASN A 189 -22.62 -13.06 28.51
CA ASN A 189 -22.87 -14.10 29.50
C ASN A 189 -22.78 -13.57 30.94
N LYS A 190 -22.29 -12.36 31.20
CA LYS A 190 -22.30 -11.70 32.51
C LYS A 190 -23.63 -11.02 32.83
N CYS A 191 -24.53 -10.89 31.86
CA CYS A 191 -25.86 -10.31 32.07
C CYS A 191 -26.62 -11.02 33.21
N PRO A 192 -27.35 -10.28 34.07
CA PRO A 192 -28.16 -10.88 35.13
C PRO A 192 -29.23 -11.85 34.59
N SER A 193 -29.37 -13.01 35.24
CA SER A 193 -30.38 -14.02 34.87
C SER A 193 -31.76 -13.79 35.51
N ASP A 194 -31.90 -12.78 36.36
CA ASP A 194 -33.13 -12.48 37.11
C ASP A 194 -34.09 -11.55 36.35
N GLY A 195 -33.73 -11.13 35.14
CA GLY A 195 -34.52 -10.23 34.29
C GLY A 195 -34.34 -8.74 34.62
N SER A 196 -33.33 -8.37 35.42
CA SER A 196 -32.88 -6.98 35.52
C SER A 196 -32.18 -6.52 34.23
N ASP A 197 -32.04 -5.19 34.06
CA ASP A 197 -31.37 -4.60 32.89
C ASP A 197 -29.92 -5.10 32.81
N CYS A 198 -29.49 -5.50 31.60
CA CYS A 198 -28.09 -5.85 31.38
C CYS A 198 -27.30 -4.57 31.12
N ALA A 199 -26.75 -4.01 32.20
CA ALA A 199 -25.87 -2.86 32.19
C ALA A 199 -24.57 -3.23 32.92
N LEU A 200 -23.61 -3.75 32.16
CA LEU A 200 -22.32 -4.22 32.64
C LEU A 200 -21.32 -3.09 32.53
N GLN A 201 -20.73 -2.67 33.65
CA GLN A 201 -19.64 -1.70 33.63
C GLN A 201 -18.46 -2.30 32.87
N VAL A 202 -18.02 -1.62 31.80
CA VAL A 202 -16.75 -1.95 31.14
C VAL A 202 -15.60 -1.46 32.03
N GLU A 203 -14.50 -2.19 32.02
CA GLU A 203 -13.29 -1.80 32.73
C GLU A 203 -12.59 -0.61 32.08
N GLY A 204 -11.58 -0.05 32.75
CA GLY A 204 -10.82 1.08 32.24
C GLY A 204 -11.57 2.42 32.10
N VAL A 205 -12.90 2.49 32.26
CA VAL A 205 -13.69 3.73 32.08
C VAL A 205 -14.42 4.20 33.34
N ALA A 206 -14.87 5.46 33.32
CA ALA A 206 -15.64 6.05 34.41
C ALA A 206 -16.98 5.33 34.66
N GLU A 207 -17.49 5.44 35.89
CA GLU A 207 -18.78 4.86 36.30
C GLU A 207 -19.90 5.32 35.36
N GLY A 208 -20.60 4.37 34.76
CA GLY A 208 -21.70 4.61 33.81
C GLY A 208 -21.37 4.24 32.35
N GLY A 209 -20.12 3.93 32.02
CA GLY A 209 -19.76 3.25 30.77
C GLY A 209 -20.23 1.79 30.81
N VAL A 210 -21.48 1.55 30.44
CA VAL A 210 -22.10 0.22 30.52
C VAL A 210 -22.44 -0.36 29.15
N PHE A 211 -22.17 -1.65 28.96
CA PHE A 211 -22.58 -2.43 27.79
C PHE A 211 -23.55 -3.54 28.16
N GLY A 212 -24.07 -4.22 27.13
CA GLY A 212 -24.93 -5.38 27.28
C GLY A 212 -26.39 -5.07 26.95
N GLY A 213 -27.14 -6.13 26.66
CA GLY A 213 -28.54 -6.08 26.29
C GLY A 213 -29.01 -7.42 25.73
N ASP A 214 -30.02 -7.39 24.87
CA ASP A 214 -30.61 -8.58 24.25
C ASP A 214 -30.56 -8.58 22.71
N ASN A 215 -29.89 -7.59 22.09
CA ASN A 215 -29.90 -7.36 20.64
C ASN A 215 -28.58 -7.80 19.97
N TRP A 216 -28.49 -9.04 19.49
CA TRP A 216 -27.30 -9.54 18.78
C TRP A 216 -26.95 -8.71 17.53
N GLU A 217 -27.95 -8.11 16.90
CA GLU A 217 -27.82 -7.24 15.73
C GLU A 217 -27.82 -5.75 16.09
N ASP A 218 -27.31 -5.38 17.28
CA ASP A 218 -27.05 -3.97 17.61
C ASP A 218 -26.08 -3.33 16.60
N ASP A 219 -26.31 -2.05 16.33
CA ASP A 219 -25.59 -1.26 15.32
C ASP A 219 -25.05 -0.01 16.00
N SER A 220 -23.74 -0.05 16.29
CA SER A 220 -22.96 1.02 16.91
C SER A 220 -22.27 1.91 15.87
N GLY A 221 -22.57 1.74 14.58
CA GLY A 221 -22.04 2.53 13.47
C GLY A 221 -21.01 1.80 12.59
N VAL A 222 -20.01 2.54 12.11
CA VAL A 222 -19.03 2.12 11.10
C VAL A 222 -17.62 2.50 11.54
N LEU A 223 -16.69 1.55 11.46
CA LEU A 223 -15.25 1.80 11.47
C LEU A 223 -14.65 1.26 10.17
N LYS A 224 -14.18 2.16 9.29
CA LYS A 224 -13.55 1.79 8.02
C LYS A 224 -12.31 2.61 7.71
N TYR A 225 -11.20 1.95 7.40
CA TYR A 225 -9.88 2.61 7.23
C TYR A 225 -9.54 3.49 8.43
N VAL A 226 -9.61 2.89 9.62
CA VAL A 226 -9.36 3.54 10.91
C VAL A 226 -8.06 3.01 11.51
N ILE A 227 -7.23 3.91 12.02
CA ILE A 227 -5.92 3.59 12.59
C ILE A 227 -5.85 4.15 13.99
N VAL A 228 -5.57 3.29 14.97
CA VAL A 228 -5.38 3.64 16.37
C VAL A 228 -3.92 3.39 16.72
N LYS A 229 -3.19 4.41 17.17
CA LYS A 229 -1.77 4.31 17.49
C LYS A 229 -1.49 4.70 18.94
N TYR A 230 -0.57 3.99 19.58
CA TYR A 230 0.05 4.40 20.86
C TYR A 230 -0.94 4.55 22.03
N ALA A 231 -2.06 3.84 21.99
CA ALA A 231 -3.08 3.82 23.03
C ALA A 231 -2.70 2.89 24.20
N GLY A 232 -3.62 2.70 25.13
CA GLY A 232 -3.54 1.80 26.28
C GLY A 232 -2.92 2.35 27.54
N TYR A 233 -3.29 3.58 27.90
CA TYR A 233 -2.83 4.18 29.14
C TYR A 233 -3.39 3.47 30.39
N GLU A 234 -2.50 3.16 31.34
CA GLU A 234 -2.82 2.63 32.67
C GLU A 234 -3.54 3.69 33.54
N ILE A 235 -4.86 3.60 33.65
CA ILE A 235 -5.64 4.58 34.44
C ILE A 235 -5.64 4.27 35.95
N ALA A 236 -5.36 3.03 36.33
CA ALA A 236 -5.10 2.58 37.69
C ALA A 236 -4.19 1.34 37.66
N PRO A 237 -3.53 0.95 38.77
CA PRO A 237 -2.66 -0.22 38.78
C PRO A 237 -3.34 -1.48 38.23
N ASP A 238 -2.76 -2.06 37.18
CA ASP A 238 -3.27 -3.24 36.46
C ASP A 238 -4.70 -3.01 35.88
N ASN A 239 -4.93 -1.85 35.27
CA ASN A 239 -6.22 -1.44 34.67
C ASN A 239 -5.95 -0.38 33.58
N GLU A 240 -5.39 -0.86 32.49
CA GLU A 240 -5.17 -0.19 31.23
C GLU A 240 -6.47 -0.16 30.40
N LEU A 241 -6.45 0.54 29.27
CA LEU A 241 -7.52 0.50 28.28
C LEU A 241 -6.99 -0.17 27.01
N ASN A 242 -7.88 -0.73 26.20
CA ASN A 242 -7.46 -1.37 24.95
C ASN A 242 -7.26 -0.33 23.84
N GLY A 243 -6.63 -0.75 22.74
CA GLY A 243 -6.61 0.07 21.53
C GLY A 243 -8.03 0.33 21.05
N ILE A 244 -8.82 -0.74 20.90
CA ILE A 244 -10.25 -0.67 20.68
C ILE A 244 -10.98 -1.71 21.55
N THR A 245 -11.82 -1.23 22.46
CA THR A 245 -12.73 -2.06 23.25
C THR A 245 -14.10 -2.15 22.59
N PHE A 246 -14.58 -3.37 22.34
CA PHE A 246 -15.94 -3.67 21.88
C PHE A 246 -16.74 -4.33 23.00
N GLY A 247 -17.48 -3.53 23.77
CA GLY A 247 -18.38 -4.06 24.82
C GLY A 247 -19.77 -4.31 24.27
N GLY A 248 -20.19 -5.57 24.14
CA GLY A 248 -21.55 -5.92 23.72
C GLY A 248 -21.95 -5.32 22.37
N VAL A 249 -21.02 -5.19 21.43
CA VAL A 249 -21.29 -4.62 20.10
C VAL A 249 -21.92 -5.69 19.20
N GLY A 250 -22.98 -5.33 18.49
CA GLY A 250 -23.74 -6.27 17.67
C GLY A 250 -23.19 -6.44 16.25
N SER A 251 -23.72 -7.47 15.57
CA SER A 251 -23.28 -7.87 14.23
C SER A 251 -23.72 -6.93 13.10
N ALA A 252 -24.52 -5.90 13.41
CA ALA A 252 -24.95 -4.90 12.44
C ALA A 252 -24.01 -3.69 12.39
N THR A 253 -23.06 -3.58 13.32
CA THR A 253 -21.93 -2.65 13.24
C THR A 253 -20.96 -3.11 12.14
N ASP A 254 -20.58 -2.18 11.25
CA ASP A 254 -19.66 -2.47 10.14
C ASP A 254 -18.22 -2.12 10.53
N VAL A 255 -17.34 -3.12 10.59
CA VAL A 255 -15.92 -2.94 10.93
C VAL A 255 -15.05 -3.59 9.87
N ASP A 256 -14.30 -2.78 9.15
CA ASP A 256 -13.49 -3.21 8.01
C ASP A 256 -12.24 -2.33 7.90
N TYR A 257 -11.09 -2.88 7.50
CA TYR A 257 -9.82 -2.14 7.43
C TYR A 257 -9.51 -1.30 8.68
N ILE A 258 -9.33 -1.96 9.83
CA ILE A 258 -8.89 -1.29 11.05
C ILE A 258 -7.48 -1.71 11.45
N GLN A 259 -6.72 -0.78 12.01
CA GLN A 259 -5.40 -1.05 12.56
C GLN A 259 -5.30 -0.58 14.01
N VAL A 260 -4.67 -1.39 14.85
CA VAL A 260 -4.12 -0.95 16.14
C VAL A 260 -2.61 -1.17 16.15
N HIS A 261 -1.87 -0.11 16.47
CA HIS A 261 -0.42 -0.11 16.48
C HIS A 261 0.14 0.33 17.83
N ALA A 262 1.07 -0.46 18.36
CA ALA A 262 1.81 -0.16 19.57
C ALA A 262 0.91 0.21 20.75
N ASN A 263 -0.16 -0.57 20.97
CA ASN A 263 -0.99 -0.45 22.16
C ASN A 263 -0.25 -0.99 23.40
N ALA A 264 -0.44 -0.37 24.56
CA ALA A 264 0.23 -0.80 25.79
C ALA A 264 -0.46 -2.00 26.45
N ASP A 265 -1.77 -2.11 26.23
CA ASP A 265 -2.63 -3.23 26.61
C ASP A 265 -3.04 -3.99 25.35
N ASP A 266 -4.22 -4.59 25.34
CA ASP A 266 -4.69 -5.33 24.19
C ASP A 266 -4.92 -4.50 22.94
N GLY A 267 -4.62 -5.09 21.78
CA GLY A 267 -4.88 -4.45 20.50
C GLY A 267 -6.37 -4.17 20.31
N VAL A 268 -7.16 -5.25 20.31
CA VAL A 268 -8.62 -5.19 20.36
C VAL A 268 -9.13 -6.16 21.41
N GLU A 269 -10.18 -5.77 22.14
CA GLU A 269 -10.82 -6.64 23.12
C GLU A 269 -12.34 -6.68 22.93
N PHE A 270 -12.93 -7.87 23.00
CA PHE A 270 -14.36 -8.10 22.84
C PHE A 270 -15.00 -8.61 24.13
N PHE A 271 -15.80 -7.76 24.79
CA PHE A 271 -16.62 -8.16 25.93
C PHE A 271 -18.03 -8.56 25.49
N GLY A 272 -18.25 -9.84 25.20
CA GLY A 272 -19.52 -10.32 24.67
C GLY A 272 -19.88 -9.71 23.30
N GLY A 273 -21.14 -9.84 22.87
CA GLY A 273 -21.60 -9.34 21.57
C GLY A 273 -21.19 -10.19 20.36
N ALA A 274 -21.40 -9.67 19.16
CA ALA A 274 -21.22 -10.38 17.89
C ALA A 274 -20.77 -9.49 16.72
N VAL A 275 -20.08 -8.38 17.00
CA VAL A 275 -19.47 -7.53 15.96
C VAL A 275 -18.58 -8.37 15.04
N ASN A 276 -18.58 -8.08 13.74
CA ASN A 276 -17.72 -8.76 12.78
C ASN A 276 -16.63 -7.79 12.29
N VAL A 277 -15.42 -8.30 12.03
CA VAL A 277 -14.27 -7.51 11.54
C VAL A 277 -13.71 -8.11 10.26
N LYS A 278 -13.74 -7.37 9.14
CA LYS A 278 -13.40 -7.90 7.81
C LYS A 278 -11.91 -7.82 7.44
N HIS A 279 -11.18 -6.78 7.87
CA HIS A 279 -9.73 -6.69 7.74
C HIS A 279 -9.16 -6.04 9.00
N LEU A 280 -8.19 -6.71 9.63
CA LEU A 280 -7.64 -6.33 10.94
C LEU A 280 -6.12 -6.39 10.94
N VAL A 281 -5.48 -5.27 11.29
CA VAL A 281 -4.01 -5.14 11.37
C VAL A 281 -3.62 -4.83 12.81
N LEU A 282 -2.79 -5.66 13.43
CA LEU A 282 -2.36 -5.52 14.81
C LEU A 282 -0.85 -5.60 14.86
N THR A 283 -0.19 -4.49 15.17
CA THR A 283 1.28 -4.42 15.08
C THR A 283 1.91 -3.84 16.34
N GLY A 284 2.81 -4.60 16.94
CA GLY A 284 3.63 -4.15 18.07
C GLY A 284 2.86 -3.86 19.36
N ASN A 285 1.66 -4.41 19.54
CA ASN A 285 0.94 -4.37 20.81
C ASN A 285 1.75 -5.10 21.89
N LYS A 286 1.68 -4.58 23.12
CA LYS A 286 2.52 -5.03 24.23
C LYS A 286 1.88 -6.13 25.07
N ASP A 287 0.56 -6.16 25.14
CA ASP A 287 -0.18 -7.28 25.72
C ASP A 287 -0.79 -8.14 24.59
N ASP A 288 -2.03 -8.61 24.73
CA ASP A 288 -2.61 -9.53 23.78
C ASP A 288 -3.10 -8.77 22.54
N SER A 289 -2.84 -9.31 21.34
CA SER A 289 -3.23 -8.58 20.12
C SER A 289 -4.75 -8.59 19.93
N ILE A 290 -5.38 -9.72 20.24
CA ILE A 290 -6.82 -9.93 20.24
C ILE A 290 -7.19 -10.63 21.54
N ASP A 291 -8.09 -10.03 22.31
CA ASP A 291 -8.72 -10.67 23.46
C ASP A 291 -10.23 -10.78 23.23
N TRP A 292 -10.85 -11.88 23.69
CA TRP A 292 -12.28 -11.90 23.89
C TRP A 292 -12.69 -12.66 25.14
N ASP A 293 -13.79 -12.20 25.73
CA ASP A 293 -14.44 -12.87 26.86
C ASP A 293 -15.97 -12.76 26.78
N ASN A 294 -16.63 -13.11 27.89
CA ASN A 294 -18.02 -12.77 28.19
C ASN A 294 -19.07 -13.19 27.14
N GLY A 295 -18.78 -14.23 26.37
CA GLY A 295 -19.72 -14.83 25.43
C GLY A 295 -19.69 -14.27 24.01
N TYR A 296 -18.57 -13.69 23.57
CA TYR A 296 -18.40 -13.13 22.24
C TYR A 296 -18.60 -14.15 21.10
N ARG A 297 -19.31 -13.76 20.04
CA ARG A 297 -19.72 -14.65 18.92
C ARG A 297 -19.54 -14.05 17.52
N GLY A 298 -18.69 -13.03 17.40
CA GLY A 298 -18.43 -12.37 16.13
C GLY A 298 -17.63 -13.20 15.14
N MET A 299 -17.39 -12.63 13.96
CA MET A 299 -16.61 -13.22 12.89
C MET A 299 -15.45 -12.31 12.47
N MET A 300 -14.28 -12.87 12.18
CA MET A 300 -13.12 -12.13 11.68
C MET A 300 -12.53 -12.77 10.43
N GLN A 301 -12.11 -11.97 9.45
CA GLN A 301 -11.33 -12.45 8.30
C GLN A 301 -10.17 -11.50 7.99
N HIS A 302 -9.16 -11.99 7.25
CA HIS A 302 -7.99 -11.22 6.80
C HIS A 302 -7.31 -10.49 7.97
N VAL A 303 -6.77 -11.28 8.88
CA VAL A 303 -6.24 -10.81 10.16
C VAL A 303 -4.72 -10.93 10.15
N TYR A 304 -4.03 -9.80 10.28
CA TYR A 304 -2.57 -9.76 10.39
C TYR A 304 -2.16 -9.30 11.79
N VAL A 305 -1.46 -10.18 12.51
CA VAL A 305 -0.84 -9.88 13.81
C VAL A 305 0.67 -10.00 13.66
N ALA A 306 1.40 -8.96 14.06
CA ALA A 306 2.84 -9.01 14.19
C ALA A 306 3.32 -8.32 15.48
N HIS A 307 3.94 -9.10 16.35
CA HIS A 307 4.60 -8.58 17.55
C HIS A 307 5.81 -7.73 17.15
N ALA A 308 6.24 -6.85 18.05
CA ALA A 308 7.25 -5.84 17.73
C ALA A 308 8.57 -6.47 17.26
N ALA A 309 9.04 -6.11 16.06
CA ALA A 309 10.22 -6.73 15.42
C ALA A 309 11.54 -6.55 16.19
N ASN A 310 11.60 -5.62 17.15
CA ASN A 310 12.78 -5.29 17.95
C ASN A 310 12.85 -6.05 19.29
N ALA A 311 12.14 -7.18 19.42
CA ALA A 311 11.93 -7.88 20.70
C ALA A 311 11.32 -6.95 21.78
N GLY A 312 10.47 -6.02 21.35
CA GLY A 312 9.62 -5.25 22.25
C GLY A 312 8.69 -6.18 23.02
N GLU A 313 8.25 -5.70 24.19
CA GLU A 313 7.22 -6.35 24.99
C GLU A 313 6.03 -6.78 24.13
N ALA A 314 5.55 -7.99 24.38
CA ALA A 314 4.43 -8.65 23.73
C ALA A 314 3.91 -9.75 24.68
N ASN A 315 2.67 -10.17 24.48
CA ASN A 315 2.12 -11.36 25.11
C ASN A 315 1.60 -12.29 23.99
N ARG A 316 0.30 -12.51 23.87
CA ARG A 316 -0.29 -13.43 22.89
C ARG A 316 -0.80 -12.71 21.66
N ALA A 317 -0.87 -13.43 20.55
CA ALA A 317 -1.64 -12.95 19.42
C ALA A 317 -3.15 -13.07 19.68
N ILE A 318 -3.56 -14.15 20.36
CA ILE A 318 -4.93 -14.36 20.83
C ILE A 318 -4.92 -14.82 22.28
N GLU A 319 -5.62 -14.11 23.15
CA GLU A 319 -6.16 -14.61 24.40
C GLU A 319 -7.69 -14.76 24.27
N ALA A 320 -8.25 -15.84 24.83
CA ALA A 320 -9.60 -16.24 24.49
C ALA A 320 -10.32 -16.95 25.62
N ASP A 321 -11.33 -16.28 26.15
CA ASP A 321 -12.08 -16.66 27.35
C ASP A 321 -13.56 -16.89 27.06
N ASN A 322 -14.26 -17.42 28.06
CA ASN A 322 -15.71 -17.37 28.12
C ASN A 322 -16.20 -16.73 29.43
N ASP A 323 -16.06 -17.42 30.56
CA ASP A 323 -16.34 -16.85 31.90
C ASP A 323 -15.47 -17.57 32.92
N GLY A 324 -14.47 -16.88 33.48
CA GLY A 324 -13.51 -17.49 34.41
C GLY A 324 -14.08 -18.03 35.73
N SER A 325 -15.31 -17.67 36.08
CA SER A 325 -15.99 -18.25 37.25
C SER A 325 -16.86 -19.45 36.88
N THR A 326 -17.43 -19.47 35.67
CA THR A 326 -18.30 -20.53 35.16
C THR A 326 -17.95 -20.80 33.68
N PRO A 327 -16.89 -21.58 33.41
CA PRO A 327 -16.35 -21.74 32.05
C PRO A 327 -17.34 -22.23 30.98
N ASP A 328 -18.41 -22.94 31.36
CA ASP A 328 -19.45 -23.46 30.44
C ASP A 328 -20.70 -22.56 30.34
N LYS A 329 -20.63 -21.31 30.83
CA LYS A 329 -21.77 -20.40 30.88
C LYS A 329 -22.23 -19.99 29.49
N GLU A 330 -23.55 -19.97 29.29
CA GLU A 330 -24.18 -19.53 28.04
C GLU A 330 -24.62 -18.05 28.10
N PRO A 331 -24.58 -17.31 26.97
CA PRO A 331 -23.99 -17.70 25.69
C PRO A 331 -22.48 -17.92 25.80
N GLN A 332 -22.01 -19.11 25.39
CA GLN A 332 -20.58 -19.42 25.38
C GLN A 332 -19.89 -18.65 24.25
N SER A 333 -18.69 -18.09 24.51
CA SER A 333 -17.83 -17.49 23.50
C SER A 333 -17.59 -18.50 22.39
N ASN A 334 -17.81 -18.11 21.13
CA ASN A 334 -17.67 -18.99 19.97
C ASN A 334 -17.48 -18.18 18.67
N PRO A 335 -16.43 -17.35 18.57
CA PRO A 335 -16.16 -16.60 17.35
C PRO A 335 -15.71 -17.52 16.20
N ALA A 336 -15.84 -17.02 14.96
CA ALA A 336 -15.25 -17.66 13.79
C ALA A 336 -14.20 -16.75 13.13
N ILE A 337 -12.99 -17.26 12.92
CA ILE A 337 -11.84 -16.51 12.40
C ILE A 337 -11.28 -17.26 11.18
N ALA A 338 -10.97 -16.54 10.10
CA ALA A 338 -10.37 -17.11 8.91
C ALA A 338 -9.26 -16.23 8.33
N ASN A 339 -8.31 -16.84 7.61
CA ASN A 339 -7.25 -16.12 6.87
C ASN A 339 -6.43 -15.22 7.81
N MET A 340 -5.74 -15.84 8.77
CA MET A 340 -5.00 -15.13 9.81
C MET A 340 -3.51 -15.48 9.78
N THR A 341 -2.66 -14.45 9.77
CA THR A 341 -1.20 -14.59 9.91
C THR A 341 -0.76 -13.99 11.24
N ILE A 342 -0.10 -14.80 12.07
CA ILE A 342 0.49 -14.40 13.35
C ILE A 342 2.01 -14.52 13.25
N ILE A 343 2.73 -13.44 13.55
CA ILE A 343 4.19 -13.39 13.64
C ILE A 343 4.61 -12.97 15.04
N GLY A 344 5.14 -13.92 15.80
CA GLY A 344 5.74 -13.65 17.11
C GLY A 344 7.13 -12.99 17.00
N ASN A 345 7.66 -12.56 18.15
CA ASN A 345 8.99 -11.95 18.27
C ASN A 345 9.84 -12.67 19.34
N ASN A 346 11.03 -12.14 19.64
CA ASN A 346 11.95 -12.75 20.61
C ASN A 346 11.72 -12.29 22.07
N PHE A 347 10.55 -11.73 22.40
CA PHE A 347 10.28 -11.31 23.77
C PHE A 347 10.04 -12.53 24.66
N ASP A 348 10.86 -12.68 25.70
CA ASP A 348 10.82 -13.80 26.64
C ASP A 348 11.32 -13.31 28.01
N THR A 349 10.44 -13.38 29.00
CA THR A 349 10.72 -13.13 30.41
C THR A 349 10.18 -14.27 31.26
N ALA A 350 10.51 -14.28 32.56
CA ALA A 350 10.01 -15.33 33.45
C ALA A 350 8.48 -15.31 33.65
N ASP A 351 7.84 -14.17 33.37
CA ASP A 351 6.43 -13.91 33.68
C ASP A 351 5.57 -13.62 32.43
N LYS A 352 6.18 -13.26 31.30
CA LYS A 352 5.54 -12.98 30.00
C LYS A 352 6.49 -13.33 28.85
N ASP A 353 5.96 -13.83 27.76
CA ASP A 353 6.66 -14.15 26.53
C ASP A 353 5.75 -13.97 25.31
N SER A 354 6.36 -13.88 24.13
CA SER A 354 5.67 -13.78 22.86
C SER A 354 5.01 -15.12 22.53
N GLU A 355 3.68 -15.19 22.52
CA GLU A 355 2.92 -16.44 22.30
C GLU A 355 1.97 -16.31 21.10
N GLY A 356 1.54 -17.46 20.56
CA GLY A 356 0.56 -17.52 19.48
C GLY A 356 -0.86 -17.39 20.00
N ILE A 357 -1.56 -18.52 20.07
CA ILE A 357 -2.98 -18.59 20.45
C ILE A 357 -3.11 -19.30 21.79
N TYR A 358 -3.77 -18.67 22.76
CA TYR A 358 -4.16 -19.28 24.03
C TYR A 358 -5.68 -19.35 24.15
N LEU A 359 -6.24 -20.56 24.22
CA LEU A 359 -7.67 -20.75 24.50
C LEU A 359 -7.87 -21.21 25.94
N ARG A 360 -8.68 -20.48 26.70
CA ARG A 360 -8.89 -20.73 28.13
C ARG A 360 -10.33 -20.47 28.57
N GLU A 361 -10.60 -20.78 29.84
CA GLU A 361 -11.84 -20.50 30.55
C GLU A 361 -13.12 -20.97 29.86
N GLY A 362 -13.03 -22.10 29.15
CA GLY A 362 -14.15 -22.73 28.48
C GLY A 362 -14.63 -22.02 27.22
N THR A 363 -13.79 -21.21 26.58
CA THR A 363 -14.07 -20.66 25.25
C THR A 363 -14.29 -21.78 24.22
N ALA A 364 -15.16 -21.53 23.25
CA ALA A 364 -15.21 -22.27 21.99
C ALA A 364 -14.69 -21.35 20.88
N ALA A 365 -14.27 -21.89 19.74
CA ALA A 365 -13.76 -21.10 18.63
C ALA A 365 -13.76 -21.90 17.33
N ARG A 366 -13.94 -21.23 16.19
CA ARG A 366 -13.80 -21.82 14.86
C ARG A 366 -12.73 -21.07 14.09
N ILE A 367 -11.55 -21.66 13.95
CA ILE A 367 -10.34 -21.02 13.40
C ILE A 367 -9.94 -21.74 12.11
N TYR A 368 -9.87 -20.99 11.01
CA TYR A 368 -9.62 -21.51 9.66
C TYR A 368 -8.45 -20.79 9.01
N ASN A 369 -7.75 -21.46 8.08
CA ASN A 369 -6.74 -20.83 7.22
C ASN A 369 -5.75 -19.96 8.00
N THR A 370 -5.24 -20.46 9.13
CA THR A 370 -4.44 -19.68 10.07
C THR A 370 -2.99 -20.17 10.08
N VAL A 371 -2.04 -19.26 10.07
CA VAL A 371 -0.62 -19.57 10.27
C VAL A 371 -0.06 -18.82 11.48
N VAL A 372 0.65 -19.55 12.32
CA VAL A 372 1.42 -19.00 13.45
C VAL A 372 2.89 -19.32 13.23
N THR A 373 3.74 -18.29 13.25
CA THR A 373 5.19 -18.41 13.06
C THR A 373 5.92 -17.44 13.97
N GLY A 374 7.17 -17.77 14.29
CA GLY A 374 8.00 -16.88 15.07
C GLY A 374 9.41 -17.42 15.28
N PRO A 375 10.29 -16.58 15.85
CA PRO A 375 11.68 -16.91 16.15
C PRO A 375 11.78 -17.99 17.24
N SER A 376 12.98 -18.49 17.48
CA SER A 376 13.23 -19.58 18.44
C SER A 376 13.02 -19.20 19.91
N GLU A 377 12.88 -17.91 20.18
CA GLU A 377 12.66 -17.33 21.50
C GLU A 377 11.18 -17.01 21.75
N MET A 378 10.32 -17.14 20.74
CA MET A 378 8.87 -17.14 20.94
C MET A 378 8.50 -18.32 21.86
N GLY A 379 7.45 -18.16 22.65
CA GLY A 379 6.75 -19.24 23.36
C GLY A 379 5.98 -20.15 22.38
N GLU A 380 4.88 -20.74 22.83
CA GLU A 380 4.17 -21.72 22.01
C GLU A 380 3.26 -21.09 20.95
N CYS A 381 3.11 -21.79 19.82
CA CYS A 381 2.18 -21.39 18.75
C CYS A 381 0.71 -21.58 19.18
N LEU A 382 0.42 -22.63 19.95
CA LEU A 382 -0.92 -22.95 20.43
C LEU A 382 -0.86 -23.53 21.85
N GLU A 383 -1.67 -22.96 22.74
CA GLU A 383 -1.86 -23.41 24.12
C GLU A 383 -3.35 -23.53 24.43
N PHE A 384 -3.75 -24.61 25.13
CA PHE A 384 -5.08 -24.72 25.77
C PHE A 384 -4.95 -24.81 27.28
N GLU A 385 -5.85 -24.13 27.99
CA GLU A 385 -5.90 -24.17 29.46
C GLU A 385 -6.17 -25.58 29.99
N GLY A 386 -5.37 -25.96 30.99
CA GLY A 386 -5.58 -27.12 31.83
C GLY A 386 -6.73 -26.98 32.84
N GLY A 387 -6.71 -27.81 33.89
CA GLY A 387 -7.70 -27.75 34.97
C GLY A 387 -7.34 -28.66 36.14
N ASP A 388 -8.17 -28.76 37.18
CA ASP A 388 -7.86 -29.64 38.32
C ASP A 388 -7.90 -31.13 37.94
N VAL A 389 -8.97 -31.54 37.27
CA VAL A 389 -9.24 -32.94 36.85
C VAL A 389 -9.80 -33.01 35.42
N SER A 390 -10.39 -31.92 34.95
CA SER A 390 -10.94 -31.70 33.60
C SER A 390 -10.92 -30.19 33.33
N SER A 391 -11.02 -29.82 32.06
CA SER A 391 -11.11 -28.42 31.59
C SER A 391 -12.26 -28.32 30.61
N VAL A 392 -13.11 -27.29 30.74
CA VAL A 392 -14.21 -27.07 29.79
C VAL A 392 -13.65 -26.75 28.40
N THR A 393 -12.50 -26.08 28.32
CA THR A 393 -11.78 -25.85 27.06
C THR A 393 -11.38 -27.18 26.41
N VAL A 394 -10.83 -28.12 27.19
CA VAL A 394 -10.51 -29.48 26.72
C VAL A 394 -11.77 -30.25 26.31
N ASP A 395 -12.87 -30.12 27.05
CA ASP A 395 -14.15 -30.74 26.68
C ASP A 395 -14.73 -30.15 25.39
N ASN A 396 -14.58 -28.85 25.16
CA ASN A 396 -14.96 -28.16 23.93
C ASN A 396 -14.12 -28.67 22.73
N ALA A 397 -12.82 -28.86 22.91
CA ALA A 397 -11.93 -29.44 21.90
C ALA A 397 -12.33 -30.88 21.53
N ASN A 398 -12.61 -31.72 22.53
CA ASN A 398 -12.99 -33.11 22.32
C ASN A 398 -14.42 -33.30 21.76
N SER A 399 -15.29 -32.31 21.97
CA SER A 399 -16.67 -32.33 21.47
C SER A 399 -16.86 -31.66 20.10
N GLY A 400 -15.79 -31.08 19.54
CA GLY A 400 -15.82 -30.36 18.26
C GLY A 400 -16.44 -28.97 18.33
N LYS A 401 -16.51 -28.38 19.53
CA LYS A 401 -16.87 -26.97 19.71
C LYS A 401 -15.69 -26.03 19.42
N ILE A 402 -14.47 -26.50 19.67
CA ILE A 402 -13.26 -25.86 19.11
C ILE A 402 -12.94 -26.57 17.80
N ILE A 403 -12.89 -25.79 16.72
CA ILE A 403 -12.54 -26.25 15.37
C ILE A 403 -11.30 -25.47 14.95
N ILE A 404 -10.22 -26.16 14.58
CA ILE A 404 -9.05 -25.57 13.93
C ILE A 404 -8.76 -26.38 12.68
N GLN A 405 -8.85 -25.77 11.50
CA GLN A 405 -8.70 -26.45 10.21
C GLN A 405 -7.92 -25.63 9.18
N ASN A 406 -7.21 -26.30 8.29
CA ASN A 406 -6.34 -25.66 7.28
C ASN A 406 -5.37 -24.67 7.93
N SER A 407 -4.79 -25.07 9.07
CA SER A 407 -3.93 -24.22 9.85
C SER A 407 -2.52 -24.78 9.98
N VAL A 408 -1.55 -23.88 10.11
CA VAL A 408 -0.11 -24.19 10.14
C VAL A 408 0.52 -23.64 11.41
N MET A 409 1.21 -24.50 12.14
CA MET A 409 2.10 -24.10 13.24
C MET A 409 3.57 -24.20 12.80
N ALA A 410 4.31 -23.11 12.94
CA ALA A 410 5.68 -22.98 12.47
C ALA A 410 6.61 -22.19 13.41
N CYS A 411 6.41 -22.32 14.72
CA CYS A 411 7.29 -21.73 15.73
C CYS A 411 8.70 -22.35 15.65
N ALA A 412 9.73 -21.52 15.49
CA ALA A 412 11.09 -21.98 15.22
C ALA A 412 11.80 -22.61 16.44
N ASN A 413 11.21 -22.51 17.63
CA ASN A 413 11.69 -23.11 18.87
C ASN A 413 11.49 -24.65 18.91
N GLY A 414 10.62 -25.20 18.04
CA GLY A 414 10.23 -26.60 18.07
C GLY A 414 9.20 -26.94 19.15
N GLU A 415 8.68 -25.94 19.87
CA GLU A 415 7.64 -26.00 20.89
C GLU A 415 6.35 -25.38 20.34
N ASN A 416 5.80 -25.96 19.27
CA ASN A 416 4.56 -25.46 18.66
C ASN A 416 3.34 -25.57 19.59
N PHE A 417 3.36 -26.46 20.59
CA PHE A 417 2.19 -26.82 21.38
C PHE A 417 2.50 -26.92 22.87
N LYS A 418 1.62 -26.33 23.68
CA LYS A 418 1.58 -26.50 25.14
C LYS A 418 0.36 -27.32 25.53
N ASP A 419 0.61 -28.55 25.95
CA ASP A 419 -0.43 -29.49 26.37
C ASP A 419 -1.22 -28.97 27.57
N ALA A 420 -2.55 -29.08 27.49
CA ALA A 420 -3.44 -28.89 28.63
C ALA A 420 -3.17 -29.95 29.69
N LYS A 421 -2.82 -29.54 30.92
CA LYS A 421 -2.45 -30.44 32.02
C LYS A 421 -3.35 -30.28 33.24
N ALA A 422 -3.49 -31.36 33.99
CA ALA A 422 -4.12 -31.36 35.29
C ALA A 422 -3.18 -30.74 36.34
N ALA A 423 -3.72 -30.36 37.50
CA ALA A 423 -2.92 -29.85 38.62
C ALA A 423 -1.83 -30.83 39.12
N ASP A 424 -2.01 -32.14 38.90
CA ASP A 424 -1.02 -33.18 39.24
C ASP A 424 0.03 -33.41 38.13
N GLY A 425 -0.03 -32.65 37.03
CA GLY A 425 0.84 -32.72 35.88
C GLY A 425 0.46 -33.79 34.85
N SER A 426 -0.66 -34.50 35.02
CA SER A 426 -1.16 -35.42 33.99
C SER A 426 -1.68 -34.66 32.77
N VAL A 427 -1.40 -35.15 31.57
CA VAL A 427 -1.87 -34.51 30.32
C VAL A 427 -3.36 -34.81 30.15
N LEU A 428 -4.16 -33.75 30.05
CA LEU A 428 -5.61 -33.80 29.77
C LEU A 428 -5.87 -33.85 28.27
N LEU A 429 -5.07 -33.13 27.48
CA LEU A 429 -5.10 -33.14 26.02
C LEU A 429 -3.67 -33.04 25.49
N ASP A 430 -3.26 -34.03 24.70
CA ASP A 430 -2.05 -33.97 23.88
C ASP A 430 -2.38 -33.12 22.66
N LEU A 431 -1.91 -31.87 22.65
CA LEU A 431 -2.41 -30.84 21.76
C LEU A 431 -1.86 -31.01 20.34
N GLU A 432 -0.60 -31.45 20.21
CA GLU A 432 -0.01 -31.81 18.91
C GLU A 432 -0.80 -32.96 18.26
N SER A 433 -1.07 -34.02 19.03
CA SER A 433 -1.83 -35.17 18.52
C SER A 433 -3.26 -34.81 18.16
N TRP A 434 -3.91 -33.94 18.94
CA TRP A 434 -5.26 -33.45 18.64
C TRP A 434 -5.29 -32.58 17.38
N PHE A 435 -4.36 -31.63 17.25
CA PHE A 435 -4.27 -30.72 16.12
C PHE A 435 -3.99 -31.45 14.80
N LEU A 436 -3.06 -32.42 14.82
CA LEU A 436 -2.69 -33.24 13.65
C LEU A 436 -3.69 -34.36 13.34
N ALA A 437 -4.64 -34.65 14.23
CA ALA A 437 -5.75 -35.56 13.92
C ALA A 437 -6.71 -34.96 12.89
N GLU A 438 -6.77 -33.62 12.80
CA GLU A 438 -7.36 -32.92 11.66
C GLU A 438 -6.38 -32.91 10.49
N THR A 439 -6.75 -33.60 9.41
CA THR A 439 -5.86 -33.87 8.28
C THR A 439 -5.54 -32.65 7.41
N SER A 440 -6.32 -31.57 7.52
CA SER A 440 -6.03 -30.33 6.82
C SER A 440 -4.99 -29.45 7.53
N ASN A 441 -4.64 -29.76 8.78
CA ASN A 441 -3.64 -29.03 9.55
C ASN A 441 -2.22 -29.53 9.28
N SER A 442 -1.21 -28.71 9.55
CA SER A 442 0.20 -29.06 9.34
C SER A 442 1.15 -28.35 10.31
N VAL A 443 2.32 -28.95 10.49
CA VAL A 443 3.43 -28.36 11.26
C VAL A 443 4.64 -28.27 10.35
N TYR A 444 5.26 -27.09 10.28
CA TYR A 444 6.42 -26.83 9.45
C TYR A 444 7.57 -26.25 10.26
N SER A 445 8.81 -26.54 9.87
CA SER A 445 9.98 -25.85 10.42
C SER A 445 10.27 -24.53 9.71
N SER A 446 9.68 -24.31 8.54
CA SER A 446 9.77 -23.09 7.74
C SER A 446 8.62 -23.06 6.74
N ILE A 447 8.04 -21.89 6.55
CA ILE A 447 6.84 -21.64 5.73
C ILE A 447 7.09 -20.62 4.62
N LEU A 448 8.35 -20.19 4.41
CA LEU A 448 8.75 -19.22 3.37
C LEU A 448 7.87 -17.96 3.39
N VAL A 449 7.74 -17.36 4.57
CA VAL A 449 7.03 -16.10 4.80
C VAL A 449 8.06 -15.04 5.13
N SER A 450 7.94 -13.86 4.51
CA SER A 450 8.80 -12.70 4.79
C SER A 450 8.50 -12.10 6.17
N SER A 451 9.37 -11.20 6.64
CA SER A 451 9.25 -10.61 7.98
C SER A 451 7.99 -9.76 8.20
N ASP A 452 7.32 -9.34 7.12
CA ASP A 452 6.05 -8.63 7.11
C ASP A 452 4.83 -9.57 6.96
N GLY A 453 5.05 -10.89 6.95
CA GLY A 453 3.99 -11.89 6.91
C GLY A 453 3.52 -12.33 5.53
N THR A 454 4.06 -11.74 4.48
CA THR A 454 3.70 -12.08 3.10
C THR A 454 4.32 -13.45 2.73
N PRO A 455 3.54 -14.42 2.21
CA PRO A 455 4.09 -15.68 1.74
C PRO A 455 4.83 -15.49 0.41
N ASP A 456 6.02 -16.08 0.31
CA ASP A 456 6.75 -16.17 -0.96
C ASP A 456 5.98 -17.06 -1.95
N ALA A 457 6.26 -16.94 -3.25
CA ALA A 457 5.62 -17.72 -4.31
C ALA A 457 5.73 -19.26 -4.16
N ASN A 458 6.68 -19.75 -3.35
CA ASN A 458 6.85 -21.19 -3.07
C ASN A 458 6.35 -21.60 -1.67
N SER A 459 5.72 -20.68 -0.93
CA SER A 459 5.21 -20.96 0.40
C SER A 459 4.19 -22.10 0.36
N PRO A 460 4.25 -23.07 1.31
CA PRO A 460 3.23 -24.12 1.41
C PRO A 460 1.85 -23.59 1.82
N LEU A 461 1.73 -22.30 2.15
CA LEU A 461 0.47 -21.67 2.53
C LEU A 461 -0.42 -21.35 1.31
N LEU A 462 0.20 -21.15 0.13
CA LEU A 462 -0.51 -20.80 -1.10
C LEU A 462 -1.22 -22.02 -1.68
N GLY A 463 -2.50 -21.88 -2.03
CA GLY A 463 -3.33 -22.96 -2.57
C GLY A 463 -3.72 -24.04 -1.54
N ALA A 464 -3.42 -23.84 -0.25
CA ALA A 464 -3.68 -24.78 0.84
C ALA A 464 -4.88 -24.41 1.74
N GLY A 465 -5.49 -23.24 1.52
CA GLY A 465 -6.65 -22.78 2.28
C GLY A 465 -7.94 -23.49 1.87
N GLN A 466 -8.91 -23.54 2.78
CA GLN A 466 -10.28 -23.91 2.46
C GLN A 466 -11.13 -22.68 2.15
N ASP A 467 -12.18 -22.86 1.34
CA ASP A 467 -13.17 -21.82 1.10
C ASP A 467 -14.16 -21.74 2.29
N VAL A 468 -13.84 -20.87 3.26
CA VAL A 468 -14.62 -20.70 4.50
C VAL A 468 -16.00 -20.11 4.23
N ALA A 469 -16.18 -19.40 3.10
CA ALA A 469 -17.49 -18.89 2.68
C ALA A 469 -18.52 -20.03 2.53
N ASN A 470 -18.06 -21.20 2.10
CA ASN A 470 -18.91 -22.38 1.91
C ASN A 470 -19.21 -23.15 3.21
N THR A 471 -18.35 -23.04 4.23
CA THR A 471 -18.47 -23.79 5.48
C THR A 471 -19.11 -22.98 6.59
N GLU A 472 -18.80 -21.69 6.69
CA GLU A 472 -19.25 -20.80 7.76
C GLU A 472 -20.20 -19.68 7.29
N GLY A 473 -20.24 -19.40 5.99
CA GLY A 473 -21.23 -18.52 5.37
C GLY A 473 -20.66 -17.26 4.71
N ALA A 474 -21.55 -16.49 4.08
CA ALA A 474 -21.21 -15.41 3.16
C ALA A 474 -20.57 -14.15 3.79
N PHE A 475 -20.36 -14.12 5.10
CA PHE A 475 -19.46 -13.12 5.67
C PHE A 475 -18.06 -13.35 5.13
N PHE A 476 -17.59 -14.59 5.05
CA PHE A 476 -16.24 -14.89 4.61
C PHE A 476 -16.11 -14.79 3.09
N ASP A 477 -15.04 -14.16 2.62
CA ASP A 477 -14.60 -14.18 1.23
C ASP A 477 -14.11 -15.58 0.86
N THR A 478 -14.31 -15.95 -0.39
CA THR A 478 -13.73 -17.17 -0.96
C THR A 478 -12.23 -16.99 -1.12
N THR A 479 -11.45 -17.80 -0.40
CA THR A 479 -9.99 -17.86 -0.47
C THR A 479 -9.54 -19.30 -0.69
N ASP A 480 -8.30 -19.47 -1.15
CA ASP A 480 -7.65 -20.78 -1.31
C ASP A 480 -6.25 -20.83 -0.66
N TYR A 481 -5.93 -19.88 0.21
CA TYR A 481 -4.64 -19.77 0.90
C TYR A 481 -4.79 -19.78 2.43
N ILE A 482 -3.73 -20.18 3.13
CA ILE A 482 -3.59 -20.10 4.58
C ILE A 482 -2.88 -18.80 4.94
N GLY A 483 -3.35 -18.10 5.97
CA GLY A 483 -2.84 -16.79 6.36
C GLY A 483 -3.65 -15.63 5.79
N ALA A 484 -3.20 -14.42 6.10
CA ALA A 484 -3.85 -13.16 5.73
C ALA A 484 -3.60 -12.70 4.29
N PHE A 485 -2.71 -13.38 3.55
CA PHE A 485 -2.23 -12.92 2.24
C PHE A 485 -2.19 -14.05 1.21
N ASP A 486 -2.49 -13.71 -0.04
CA ASP A 486 -2.47 -14.62 -1.20
C ASP A 486 -1.12 -14.65 -1.94
N GLY A 487 -0.13 -13.90 -1.45
CA GLY A 487 1.20 -13.75 -2.04
C GLY A 487 1.32 -12.74 -3.19
N ASN A 488 0.21 -12.14 -3.63
CA ASN A 488 0.17 -11.20 -4.76
C ASN A 488 -0.40 -9.83 -4.39
N ASN A 489 -1.34 -9.78 -3.45
CA ASN A 489 -2.05 -8.58 -3.05
C ASN A 489 -1.88 -8.33 -1.54
N ASP A 490 -1.12 -7.29 -1.18
CA ASP A 490 -1.03 -6.81 0.19
C ASP A 490 -2.08 -5.71 0.42
N TRP A 491 -3.22 -6.10 0.99
CA TRP A 491 -4.35 -5.21 1.26
C TRP A 491 -4.08 -4.16 2.35
N ARG A 492 -2.92 -4.21 3.03
CA ARG A 492 -2.50 -3.20 4.02
C ARG A 492 -1.89 -1.96 3.34
N GLN A 493 -1.42 -2.11 2.10
CA GLN A 493 -0.63 -1.10 1.41
C GLN A 493 -1.41 0.21 1.20
N GLY A 494 -0.74 1.32 1.45
CA GLY A 494 -1.23 2.68 1.20
C GLY A 494 -2.11 3.27 2.31
N TRP A 495 -2.60 2.46 3.26
CA TRP A 495 -3.46 2.97 4.34
C TRP A 495 -2.92 2.66 5.73
N ALA A 496 -2.43 1.45 6.00
CA ALA A 496 -1.96 1.07 7.33
C ALA A 496 -0.59 1.69 7.66
N PHE A 497 -0.41 2.10 8.92
CA PHE A 497 0.86 2.54 9.48
C PHE A 497 1.90 1.43 9.40
N GLY A 498 3.06 1.76 8.83
CA GLY A 498 4.13 0.81 8.51
C GLY A 498 4.02 0.16 7.13
N PHE A 499 2.95 0.44 6.38
CA PHE A 499 2.67 -0.14 5.05
C PHE A 499 2.33 0.95 4.01
N GLY A 500 2.97 2.12 4.12
CA GLY A 500 2.79 3.22 3.15
C GLY A 500 1.56 4.10 3.39
N GLY A 501 0.85 3.94 4.52
CA GLY A 501 -0.18 4.88 4.98
C GLY A 501 -0.09 5.14 6.49
N GLY A 502 -1.10 5.80 7.06
CA GLY A 502 -1.28 5.92 8.52
C GLY A 502 -0.30 6.83 9.29
N GLU A 503 0.62 7.48 8.59
CA GLU A 503 1.46 8.53 9.16
C GLU A 503 0.59 9.71 9.59
N VAL A 504 0.96 10.41 10.68
CA VAL A 504 0.42 11.76 10.95
C VAL A 504 1.09 12.76 10.03
N THR A 505 1.02 12.46 8.75
CA THR A 505 0.81 13.46 7.74
C THR A 505 -0.70 13.62 7.77
N ALA A 506 -1.26 14.66 8.39
CA ALA A 506 -2.46 15.12 7.73
C ALA A 506 -1.99 15.42 6.33
N ALA A 507 -2.43 14.61 5.35
CA ALA A 507 -2.25 14.95 3.97
C ALA A 507 -2.74 16.38 3.92
N VAL A 508 -1.81 17.30 3.76
CA VAL A 508 -2.16 18.69 3.63
C VAL A 508 -2.99 18.64 2.38
N GLU A 509 -4.30 18.84 2.48
CA GLU A 509 -4.94 19.58 1.42
C GLU A 509 -4.25 20.94 1.49
N ALA A 510 -3.08 21.02 0.84
CA ALA A 510 -2.36 22.25 0.71
C ALA A 510 -3.34 23.14 -0.03
N GLU A 511 -3.98 24.04 0.69
CA GLU A 511 -4.65 25.14 0.05
C GLU A 511 -3.52 26.01 -0.50
N GLY A 512 -3.22 25.81 -1.78
CA GLY A 512 -2.04 26.36 -2.41
C GLY A 512 -0.97 25.31 -2.67
N CYS A 513 0.21 25.80 -3.00
CA CYS A 513 1.25 25.00 -3.60
C CYS A 513 2.23 24.44 -2.56
N PRO A 514 2.60 23.14 -2.64
CA PRO A 514 3.51 22.52 -1.69
C PRO A 514 4.87 23.22 -1.68
N ALA A 515 5.57 23.16 -0.54
CA ALA A 515 6.91 23.70 -0.40
C ALA A 515 7.84 23.14 -1.50
N GLY A 516 8.59 24.03 -2.16
CA GLY A 516 9.40 23.66 -3.33
C GLY A 516 8.72 23.97 -4.67
N THR A 517 7.46 24.41 -4.66
CA THR A 517 6.72 24.89 -5.85
C THR A 517 6.27 26.34 -5.67
N THR A 518 5.89 27.01 -6.75
CA THR A 518 5.41 28.40 -6.74
C THR A 518 3.98 28.49 -7.24
N ALA A 519 3.07 29.11 -6.49
CA ALA A 519 1.69 29.31 -6.96
C ALA A 519 1.64 30.22 -8.19
N ILE A 520 0.93 29.78 -9.23
CA ILE A 520 0.65 30.55 -10.45
C ILE A 520 -0.86 30.75 -10.63
N SER A 521 -1.27 31.35 -11.76
CA SER A 521 -2.69 31.56 -12.04
C SER A 521 -3.41 30.20 -12.11
N PRO A 522 -4.53 30.02 -11.38
CA PRO A 522 -5.31 28.78 -11.42
C PRO A 522 -5.77 28.44 -12.84
N VAL A 523 -5.62 27.18 -13.24
CA VAL A 523 -6.19 26.65 -14.49
C VAL A 523 -7.58 26.10 -14.19
N ASN A 524 -8.59 26.60 -14.90
CA ASN A 524 -10.00 26.20 -14.75
C ASN A 524 -10.56 26.26 -13.31
N GLY A 525 -10.01 27.15 -12.48
CA GLY A 525 -10.41 27.30 -11.07
C GLY A 525 -9.69 26.35 -10.10
N THR A 526 -8.84 25.46 -10.61
CA THR A 526 -8.00 24.55 -9.80
C THR A 526 -6.68 25.22 -9.46
N THR A 527 -6.25 25.12 -8.19
CA THR A 527 -4.94 25.61 -7.75
C THR A 527 -3.83 25.03 -8.64
N THR A 528 -2.92 25.88 -9.11
CA THR A 528 -1.86 25.48 -10.03
C THR A 528 -0.50 25.91 -9.51
N CYS A 529 0.45 24.97 -9.52
CA CYS A 529 1.74 25.07 -8.86
C CYS A 529 2.87 24.86 -9.86
N GLU A 530 3.68 25.88 -10.06
CA GLU A 530 4.84 25.86 -10.92
C GLU A 530 6.01 25.11 -10.25
N ILE A 531 6.63 24.21 -11.00
CA ILE A 531 7.86 23.51 -10.67
C ILE A 531 8.90 23.94 -11.71
N SER A 532 10.07 24.39 -11.26
CA SER A 532 11.12 24.88 -12.16
C SER A 532 12.52 24.54 -11.66
N GLY A 533 13.46 24.42 -12.59
CA GLY A 533 14.87 24.20 -12.29
C GLY A 533 15.17 22.84 -11.64
N GLN A 534 16.17 22.81 -10.76
CA GLN A 534 16.65 21.58 -10.14
C GLN A 534 16.13 21.42 -8.70
N LEU A 535 15.39 20.35 -8.45
CA LEU A 535 14.92 19.92 -7.15
C LEU A 535 16.07 19.24 -6.40
N THR A 536 16.62 19.91 -5.39
CA THR A 536 17.73 19.40 -4.57
C THR A 536 17.25 18.80 -3.24
N ALA A 537 15.94 18.71 -3.06
CA ALA A 537 15.27 18.10 -1.92
C ALA A 537 14.02 17.36 -2.40
N ASN A 538 13.56 16.41 -1.59
CA ASN A 538 12.35 15.66 -1.88
C ASN A 538 11.16 16.62 -2.04
N LEU A 539 10.29 16.31 -3.00
CA LEU A 539 9.08 17.06 -3.28
C LEU A 539 7.93 16.08 -3.40
N THR A 540 6.81 16.38 -2.73
CA THR A 540 5.56 15.63 -2.88
C THR A 540 4.54 16.49 -3.63
N LEU A 541 4.01 15.95 -4.72
CA LEU A 541 2.92 16.55 -5.49
C LEU A 541 1.60 15.92 -5.03
N THR A 542 0.65 16.76 -4.62
CA THR A 542 -0.64 16.38 -4.05
C THR A 542 -1.75 16.40 -5.10
N SER A 543 -2.68 15.47 -5.00
CA SER A 543 -3.74 15.24 -5.99
C SER A 543 -4.77 16.38 -6.13
N ASN A 544 -4.83 17.29 -5.16
CA ASN A 544 -5.73 18.44 -5.16
C ASN A 544 -5.23 19.64 -6.00
N ASN A 545 -4.01 19.57 -6.55
CA ASN A 545 -3.38 20.62 -7.33
C ASN A 545 -3.09 20.18 -8.78
N LEU A 546 -3.01 21.15 -9.68
CA LEU A 546 -2.34 20.99 -10.97
C LEU A 546 -0.88 21.44 -10.84
N TYR A 547 0.03 20.78 -11.53
CA TYR A 547 1.45 21.16 -11.52
C TYR A 547 1.91 21.56 -12.91
N ALA A 548 2.47 22.77 -13.03
CA ALA A 548 3.02 23.27 -14.28
C ALA A 548 4.55 23.13 -14.24
N LEU A 549 5.15 22.43 -15.19
CA LEU A 549 6.58 22.51 -15.42
C LEU A 549 6.89 23.86 -16.10
N ASP A 550 7.99 24.52 -15.72
CA ASP A 550 8.49 25.74 -16.36
C ASP A 550 9.97 25.54 -16.72
N GLY A 551 10.19 25.29 -18.02
CA GLY A 551 11.45 24.82 -18.59
C GLY A 551 11.81 23.39 -18.19
N PRO A 552 13.10 23.03 -18.36
CA PRO A 552 13.65 21.76 -17.90
C PRO A 552 13.62 21.65 -16.37
N VAL A 553 12.91 20.66 -15.83
CA VAL A 553 12.85 20.38 -14.39
C VAL A 553 13.68 19.14 -14.06
N PHE A 554 14.67 19.26 -13.20
CA PHE A 554 15.56 18.16 -12.81
C PHE A 554 15.27 17.69 -11.38
N VAL A 555 15.01 16.39 -11.18
CA VAL A 555 14.95 15.76 -9.86
C VAL A 555 16.36 15.33 -9.46
N GLY A 556 16.94 16.05 -8.49
CA GLY A 556 18.33 15.95 -8.05
C GLY A 556 19.35 16.21 -9.14
N GLY A 557 20.63 16.14 -8.77
CA GLY A 557 21.76 16.21 -9.70
C GLY A 557 22.30 14.83 -10.05
N ASP A 558 23.22 14.78 -11.03
CA ASP A 558 23.89 13.53 -11.40
C ASP A 558 24.72 12.97 -10.23
N ASN A 559 24.16 11.97 -9.54
CA ASN A 559 24.74 11.31 -8.36
C ASN A 559 25.16 12.28 -7.24
N VAL A 560 24.56 13.47 -7.20
CA VAL A 560 24.76 14.52 -6.20
C VAL A 560 23.42 15.20 -5.93
N ASP A 561 23.21 15.66 -4.70
CA ASP A 561 21.97 16.33 -4.30
C ASP A 561 20.71 15.52 -4.70
N SER A 562 20.80 14.19 -4.55
CA SER A 562 19.72 13.24 -4.85
C SER A 562 18.41 13.67 -4.19
N ALA A 563 17.33 13.61 -4.96
CA ALA A 563 15.99 13.91 -4.49
C ALA A 563 15.01 12.82 -4.92
N VAL A 564 13.89 12.75 -4.19
CA VAL A 564 12.75 11.91 -4.53
C VAL A 564 11.56 12.79 -4.86
N LEU A 565 11.01 12.64 -6.06
CA LEU A 565 9.75 13.25 -6.46
C LEU A 565 8.62 12.25 -6.20
N ASN A 566 7.83 12.47 -5.16
CA ASN A 566 6.63 11.68 -4.87
C ASN A 566 5.41 12.33 -5.53
N ILE A 567 4.54 11.55 -6.16
CA ILE A 567 3.35 12.05 -6.84
C ILE A 567 2.16 11.20 -6.39
N GLU A 568 1.17 11.84 -5.77
CA GLU A 568 -0.07 11.19 -5.35
C GLU A 568 -0.91 10.75 -6.55
N ALA A 569 -1.68 9.67 -6.37
CA ALA A 569 -2.62 9.19 -7.37
C ALA A 569 -3.64 10.28 -7.79
N GLY A 570 -3.97 10.36 -9.07
CA GLY A 570 -4.88 11.37 -9.63
C GLY A 570 -4.26 12.75 -9.89
N THR A 571 -2.99 12.96 -9.53
CA THR A 571 -2.30 14.22 -9.81
C THR A 571 -2.12 14.45 -11.31
N THR A 572 -2.33 15.69 -11.77
CA THR A 572 -2.04 16.11 -13.14
C THR A 572 -0.88 17.10 -13.17
N ILE A 573 0.13 16.78 -13.98
CA ILE A 573 1.31 17.58 -14.26
C ILE A 573 1.27 17.98 -15.75
N PHE A 574 1.64 19.20 -16.09
CA PHE A 574 1.65 19.63 -17.48
C PHE A 574 2.84 20.53 -17.83
N GLY A 575 3.33 20.43 -19.06
CA GLY A 575 4.24 21.42 -19.64
C GLY A 575 3.49 22.72 -19.95
N ARG A 576 3.97 23.84 -19.44
CA ARG A 576 3.39 25.18 -19.62
C ARG A 576 3.68 25.76 -21.01
N SER A 577 4.78 25.34 -21.61
CA SER A 577 5.26 25.60 -22.96
C SER A 577 5.89 24.34 -23.55
N GLY A 578 6.18 24.39 -24.85
CA GLY A 578 6.76 23.27 -25.57
C GLY A 578 8.10 22.79 -25.00
N ASP A 579 9.00 23.70 -24.62
CA ASP A 579 10.34 23.39 -24.14
C ASP A 579 10.41 22.87 -22.69
N ASP A 580 9.27 22.52 -22.10
CA ASP A 580 9.17 22.02 -20.73
C ASP A 580 9.18 20.49 -20.69
N TYR A 581 9.98 19.91 -19.79
CA TYR A 581 10.08 18.47 -19.60
C TYR A 581 10.63 18.13 -18.21
N LEU A 582 10.43 16.89 -17.79
CA LEU A 582 10.90 16.38 -16.49
C LEU A 582 12.09 15.44 -16.69
N VAL A 583 13.17 15.68 -15.94
CA VAL A 583 14.36 14.82 -15.90
C VAL A 583 14.53 14.26 -14.49
N VAL A 584 14.64 12.95 -14.34
CA VAL A 584 15.05 12.28 -13.09
C VAL A 584 16.52 11.90 -13.23
N SER A 585 17.40 12.64 -12.55
CA SER A 585 18.85 12.45 -12.63
C SER A 585 19.29 11.13 -11.97
N ARG A 586 20.46 10.60 -12.38
CA ARG A 586 21.05 9.42 -11.74
C ARG A 586 21.19 9.59 -10.23
N GLY A 587 20.80 8.57 -9.48
CA GLY A 587 20.81 8.58 -8.02
C GLY A 587 19.62 9.31 -7.38
N SER A 588 18.73 9.92 -8.17
CA SER A 588 17.41 10.42 -7.75
C SER A 588 16.31 9.44 -8.13
N GLN A 589 15.10 9.66 -7.60
CA GLN A 589 13.96 8.79 -7.85
C GLN A 589 12.68 9.57 -8.12
N ILE A 590 11.77 8.95 -8.89
CA ILE A 590 10.37 9.35 -8.99
C ILE A 590 9.48 8.23 -8.43
N ASN A 591 8.54 8.56 -7.58
CA ASN A 591 7.51 7.66 -7.08
C ASN A 591 6.15 8.16 -7.54
N ALA A 592 5.78 7.79 -8.77
CA ALA A 592 4.48 8.06 -9.35
C ALA A 592 3.59 6.82 -9.21
N MET A 593 2.83 6.76 -8.12
CA MET A 593 2.00 5.60 -7.76
C MET A 593 0.52 5.91 -7.94
N GLY A 594 0.09 6.01 -9.21
CA GLY A 594 -1.31 6.12 -9.58
C GLY A 594 -2.09 4.83 -9.29
N THR A 595 -3.40 4.89 -9.50
CA THR A 595 -4.28 3.71 -9.46
C THR A 595 -5.13 3.66 -10.74
N GLN A 596 -5.72 2.52 -11.06
CA GLN A 596 -6.65 2.40 -12.20
C GLN A 596 -7.78 3.45 -12.13
N ALA A 597 -8.31 3.73 -10.93
CA ALA A 597 -9.38 4.70 -10.75
C ALA A 597 -8.88 6.16 -10.78
N ASN A 598 -7.63 6.40 -10.41
CA ASN A 598 -7.01 7.72 -10.33
C ASN A 598 -5.58 7.66 -10.90
N PRO A 599 -5.42 7.58 -12.24
CA PRO A 599 -4.10 7.57 -12.85
C PRO A 599 -3.42 8.94 -12.69
N ILE A 600 -2.08 8.94 -12.68
CA ILE A 600 -1.29 10.17 -12.75
C ILE A 600 -1.20 10.59 -14.22
N THR A 601 -1.48 11.84 -14.52
CA THR A 601 -1.46 12.36 -15.89
C THR A 601 -0.34 13.38 -16.08
N PHE A 602 0.52 13.15 -17.08
CA PHE A 602 1.45 14.14 -17.61
C PHE A 602 0.97 14.60 -18.99
N THR A 603 0.81 15.91 -19.20
CA THR A 603 0.15 16.43 -20.42
C THR A 603 0.60 17.84 -20.80
N SER A 604 -0.07 18.47 -21.77
CA SER A 604 0.20 19.83 -22.22
C SER A 604 -0.70 20.88 -21.55
N SER A 605 -0.28 22.15 -21.64
CA SER A 605 -1.09 23.29 -21.23
C SER A 605 -2.41 23.36 -21.99
N GLU A 606 -2.44 22.94 -23.25
CA GLU A 606 -3.61 22.94 -24.11
C GLU A 606 -4.66 21.96 -23.60
N ASP A 607 -4.24 20.75 -23.24
CA ASP A 607 -5.14 19.70 -22.73
C ASP A 607 -5.80 20.11 -21.42
N VAL A 608 -5.03 20.59 -20.42
CA VAL A 608 -5.61 21.03 -19.14
C VAL A 608 -6.53 22.24 -19.27
N ASN A 609 -6.38 23.05 -20.34
CA ASN A 609 -7.23 24.20 -20.64
C ASN A 609 -8.44 23.85 -21.54
N GLY A 610 -8.60 22.60 -21.98
CA GLY A 610 -9.62 22.21 -22.95
C GLY A 610 -9.43 22.88 -24.32
N GLY A 611 -8.18 23.15 -24.68
CA GLY A 611 -7.75 23.71 -25.96
C GLY A 611 -7.70 22.66 -27.07
N ILE A 612 -7.05 23.02 -28.18
CA ILE A 612 -6.78 22.08 -29.27
C ILE A 612 -5.53 21.29 -28.88
N THR A 613 -5.68 19.99 -28.68
CA THR A 613 -4.58 19.07 -28.40
C THR A 613 -3.95 18.56 -29.69
N GLY A 614 -2.70 18.14 -29.59
CA GLY A 614 -1.90 17.58 -30.66
C GLY A 614 -0.54 17.15 -30.13
N SER A 615 0.21 16.36 -30.89
CA SER A 615 1.56 15.98 -30.50
C SER A 615 2.52 17.18 -30.39
N GLY A 616 3.58 17.02 -29.58
CA GLY A 616 4.68 17.98 -29.50
C GLY A 616 4.33 19.27 -28.79
N GLN A 617 3.44 19.21 -27.80
CA GLN A 617 3.02 20.37 -27.02
C GLN A 617 3.85 20.59 -25.74
N TRP A 618 4.65 19.59 -25.35
CA TRP A 618 5.66 19.64 -24.29
C TRP A 618 6.69 18.50 -24.50
N GLY A 619 7.75 18.45 -23.72
CA GLY A 619 8.90 17.56 -24.00
C GLY A 619 8.85 16.14 -23.44
N GLY A 620 7.97 15.78 -22.49
CA GLY A 620 7.91 14.41 -21.97
C GLY A 620 8.75 14.16 -20.70
N ILE A 621 9.01 12.88 -20.40
CA ILE A 621 9.70 12.42 -19.18
C ILE A 621 11.02 11.74 -19.54
N VAL A 622 12.10 12.10 -18.85
CA VAL A 622 13.44 11.53 -19.03
C VAL A 622 13.92 10.91 -17.72
N LEU A 623 14.04 9.58 -17.67
CA LEU A 623 14.58 8.84 -16.53
C LEU A 623 16.03 8.40 -16.79
N LEU A 624 16.95 8.79 -15.92
CA LEU A 624 18.38 8.52 -16.06
C LEU A 624 18.88 7.64 -14.92
N GLY A 625 19.42 6.47 -15.25
CA GLY A 625 19.94 5.51 -14.29
C GLY A 625 21.44 5.23 -14.42
N ASN A 626 21.94 4.44 -13.47
CA ASN A 626 23.34 4.02 -13.36
C ASN A 626 23.63 2.66 -14.04
N ALA A 627 22.71 2.12 -14.84
CA ALA A 627 22.88 0.85 -15.53
C ALA A 627 23.76 0.96 -16.78
N PRO A 628 24.33 -0.15 -17.28
CA PRO A 628 25.31 -0.13 -18.37
C PRO A 628 24.73 0.35 -19.71
N SER A 629 25.60 0.98 -20.51
CA SER A 629 25.37 1.27 -21.93
C SER A 629 26.63 0.93 -22.72
N ASN A 630 26.46 0.49 -23.97
CA ASN A 630 27.58 0.19 -24.86
C ASN A 630 28.30 1.47 -25.34
N LYS A 631 27.76 2.66 -25.11
CA LYS A 631 28.41 3.95 -25.38
C LYS A 631 29.35 4.38 -24.25
N CYS A 632 29.30 3.73 -23.08
CA CYS A 632 30.20 4.04 -21.97
C CYS A 632 31.69 3.88 -22.35
N PRO A 633 32.59 4.75 -21.85
CA PRO A 633 34.02 4.64 -22.11
C PRO A 633 34.62 3.33 -21.60
N THR A 634 35.49 2.70 -22.40
CA THR A 634 36.16 1.45 -22.02
C THR A 634 37.54 1.66 -21.37
N ASP A 635 37.96 2.91 -21.18
CA ASP A 635 39.28 3.27 -20.65
C ASP A 635 39.33 3.42 -19.13
N GLY A 636 38.20 3.17 -18.45
CA GLY A 636 38.04 3.28 -17.00
C GLY A 636 37.67 4.69 -16.52
N SER A 637 37.40 5.64 -17.43
CA SER A 637 36.72 6.89 -17.07
C SER A 637 35.26 6.64 -16.66
N ALA A 638 34.69 7.54 -15.86
CA ALA A 638 33.30 7.42 -15.43
C ALA A 638 32.36 7.52 -16.64
N CYS A 639 31.35 6.66 -16.69
CA CYS A 639 30.31 6.77 -17.69
C CYS A 639 29.38 7.93 -17.33
N ALA A 640 29.17 8.86 -18.26
CA ALA A 640 28.24 9.97 -18.18
C ALA A 640 27.87 10.35 -19.62
N LEU A 641 26.83 9.71 -20.14
CA LEU A 641 26.38 9.85 -21.53
C LEU A 641 25.27 10.87 -21.58
N GLN A 642 25.44 11.94 -22.34
CA GLN A 642 24.41 12.96 -22.52
C GLN A 642 23.25 12.38 -23.33
N VAL A 643 22.03 12.50 -22.82
CA VAL A 643 20.80 12.24 -23.60
C VAL A 643 20.63 13.34 -24.64
N GLU A 644 20.25 12.98 -25.86
CA GLU A 644 19.98 13.94 -26.92
C GLU A 644 18.70 14.74 -26.68
N GLY A 645 18.61 15.94 -27.27
CA GLY A 645 17.47 16.84 -27.07
C GLY A 645 17.39 17.52 -25.70
N VAL A 646 17.97 16.92 -24.67
CA VAL A 646 17.89 17.39 -23.28
C VAL A 646 19.00 18.39 -22.94
N GLN A 647 18.73 19.29 -21.99
CA GLN A 647 19.71 20.23 -21.45
C GLN A 647 21.01 19.52 -21.00
N GLU A 648 22.14 20.19 -21.25
CA GLU A 648 23.48 19.75 -20.81
C GLU A 648 23.49 19.38 -19.33
N GLY A 649 24.01 18.19 -19.02
CA GLY A 649 24.08 17.63 -17.67
C GLY A 649 23.05 16.54 -17.40
N ALA A 650 22.08 16.32 -18.31
CA ALA A 650 21.20 15.15 -18.32
C ALA A 650 21.98 13.92 -18.81
N VAL A 651 22.75 13.31 -17.91
CA VAL A 651 23.62 12.19 -18.23
C VAL A 651 23.16 10.86 -17.62
N PHE A 652 23.32 9.77 -18.36
CA PHE A 652 23.03 8.41 -17.94
C PHE A 652 24.25 7.47 -18.03
N GLY A 653 24.05 6.22 -17.62
CA GLY A 653 24.99 5.12 -17.80
C GLY A 653 25.75 4.79 -16.52
N GLY A 654 26.43 3.66 -16.49
CA GLY A 654 27.19 3.24 -15.32
C GLY A 654 27.49 1.75 -15.35
N THR A 655 27.45 1.12 -14.19
CA THR A 655 27.77 -0.32 -14.04
C THR A 655 26.76 -1.07 -13.16
N GLN A 656 25.71 -0.41 -12.70
CA GLN A 656 24.74 -0.96 -11.75
C GLN A 656 23.49 -1.44 -12.50
N GLU A 657 23.47 -2.71 -12.91
CA GLU A 657 22.34 -3.32 -13.64
C GLU A 657 21.03 -3.34 -12.84
N ASP A 658 21.11 -3.27 -11.51
CA ASP A 658 20.01 -3.28 -10.54
C ASP A 658 19.70 -1.90 -9.94
N ASP A 659 20.24 -0.82 -10.50
CA ASP A 659 19.90 0.56 -10.12
C ASP A 659 18.38 0.81 -10.17
N SER A 660 17.89 1.68 -9.29
CA SER A 660 16.48 2.06 -9.23
C SER A 660 16.30 3.57 -9.33
N SER A 661 15.58 3.98 -10.37
CA SER A 661 15.09 5.36 -10.58
C SER A 661 13.69 5.57 -9.98
N GLY A 662 13.18 4.61 -9.20
CA GLY A 662 11.89 4.66 -8.52
C GLY A 662 10.79 3.82 -9.19
N THR A 663 9.55 4.32 -9.16
CA THR A 663 8.34 3.63 -9.62
C THR A 663 7.47 4.51 -10.51
N LEU A 664 7.05 3.97 -11.66
CA LEU A 664 5.96 4.46 -12.49
C LEU A 664 4.83 3.42 -12.51
N ARG A 665 3.68 3.76 -11.91
CA ARG A 665 2.49 2.91 -11.89
C ARG A 665 1.21 3.68 -12.19
N TYR A 666 0.41 3.23 -13.17
CA TYR A 666 -0.79 3.94 -13.67
C TYR A 666 -0.49 5.39 -14.04
N VAL A 667 0.45 5.55 -14.98
CA VAL A 667 0.92 6.86 -15.49
C VAL A 667 0.50 7.01 -16.94
N VAL A 668 -0.13 8.13 -17.28
CA VAL A 668 -0.54 8.48 -18.64
C VAL A 668 0.22 9.74 -19.08
N VAL A 669 1.04 9.60 -20.11
CA VAL A 669 1.77 10.70 -20.76
C VAL A 669 1.08 11.03 -22.08
N LYS A 670 0.66 12.28 -22.28
CA LYS A 670 -0.09 12.70 -23.47
C LYS A 670 0.58 13.88 -24.16
N HIS A 671 0.51 13.94 -25.48
CA HIS A 671 0.82 15.14 -26.28
C HIS A 671 2.28 15.64 -26.16
N ALA A 672 3.21 14.76 -25.81
CA ALA A 672 4.64 15.08 -25.64
C ALA A 672 5.38 15.10 -26.99
N GLY A 673 6.71 15.29 -26.94
CA GLY A 673 7.63 15.33 -28.09
C GLY A 673 7.84 16.69 -28.73
N TYR A 674 8.01 17.73 -27.92
CA TYR A 674 8.37 19.03 -28.46
C TYR A 674 9.74 19.02 -29.14
N GLU A 675 9.81 19.57 -30.36
CA GLU A 675 11.03 19.75 -31.14
C GLU A 675 11.92 20.85 -30.53
N ILE A 676 12.98 20.47 -29.81
CA ILE A 676 13.89 21.42 -29.13
C ILE A 676 14.92 22.01 -30.11
N ALA A 677 15.26 21.27 -31.16
CA ALA A 677 16.05 21.72 -32.31
C ALA A 677 15.59 20.98 -33.57
N PRO A 678 15.93 21.47 -34.79
CA PRO A 678 15.51 20.80 -36.03
C PRO A 678 15.83 19.31 -36.02
N ASP A 679 14.80 18.47 -36.19
CA ASP A 679 14.87 17.00 -36.15
C ASP A 679 15.41 16.47 -34.80
N ASN A 680 14.96 17.04 -33.67
CA ASN A 680 15.38 16.69 -32.31
C ASN A 680 14.24 16.97 -31.31
N GLU A 681 13.18 16.21 -31.48
CA GLU A 681 12.08 16.03 -30.56
C GLU A 681 12.52 15.20 -29.34
N LEU A 682 11.64 15.10 -28.34
CA LEU A 682 11.87 14.25 -27.16
C LEU A 682 10.85 13.11 -27.14
N ASN A 683 11.19 12.02 -26.48
CA ASN A 683 10.29 10.87 -26.40
C ASN A 683 9.19 11.13 -25.37
N GLY A 684 8.09 10.36 -25.46
CA GLY A 684 7.08 10.40 -24.41
C GLY A 684 7.69 10.01 -23.06
N ILE A 685 8.42 8.90 -23.04
CA ILE A 685 9.28 8.51 -21.91
C ILE A 685 10.63 7.99 -22.42
N THR A 686 11.71 8.68 -22.05
CA THR A 686 13.09 8.25 -22.28
C THR A 686 13.62 7.46 -21.08
N PHE A 687 14.18 6.28 -21.32
CA PHE A 687 14.89 5.46 -20.32
C PHE A 687 16.38 5.38 -20.65
N GLY A 688 17.18 6.29 -20.08
CA GLY A 688 18.63 6.30 -20.25
C GLY A 688 19.32 5.47 -19.17
N GLY A 689 19.88 4.30 -19.51
CA GLY A 689 20.65 3.47 -18.58
C GLY A 689 19.90 3.12 -17.29
N VAL A 690 18.59 2.91 -17.37
CA VAL A 690 17.75 2.63 -16.19
C VAL A 690 17.90 1.16 -15.79
N GLY A 691 18.09 0.91 -14.49
CA GLY A 691 18.34 -0.43 -13.95
C GLY A 691 17.06 -1.22 -13.68
N SER A 692 17.25 -2.53 -13.50
CA SER A 692 16.18 -3.52 -13.26
C SER A 692 15.50 -3.38 -11.89
N GLY A 693 16.06 -2.59 -10.97
CA GLY A 693 15.42 -2.22 -9.71
C GLY A 693 14.34 -1.13 -9.85
N THR A 694 14.21 -0.53 -11.04
CA THR A 694 13.15 0.45 -11.34
C THR A 694 11.87 -0.29 -11.72
N LYS A 695 10.75 0.09 -11.10
CA LYS A 695 9.45 -0.55 -11.32
C LYS A 695 8.64 0.26 -12.34
N VAL A 696 8.35 -0.31 -13.50
CA VAL A 696 7.53 0.32 -14.54
C VAL A 696 6.36 -0.60 -14.87
N GLU A 697 5.14 -0.21 -14.51
CA GLU A 697 3.96 -0.99 -14.84
C GLU A 697 2.71 -0.13 -15.06
N TYR A 698 1.80 -0.52 -15.95
CA TYR A 698 0.61 0.26 -16.28
C TYR A 698 0.97 1.69 -16.70
N ILE A 699 1.71 1.82 -17.79
CA ILE A 699 2.06 3.12 -18.37
C ILE A 699 1.41 3.29 -19.74
N GLN A 700 1.01 4.51 -20.06
CA GLN A 700 0.55 4.88 -21.38
C GLN A 700 1.31 6.08 -21.91
N VAL A 701 1.67 6.03 -23.20
CA VAL A 701 2.04 7.21 -23.99
C VAL A 701 1.04 7.38 -25.13
N HIS A 702 0.48 8.58 -25.24
CA HIS A 702 -0.55 8.92 -26.21
C HIS A 702 -0.20 10.18 -27.00
N GLU A 703 -0.25 10.08 -28.32
CA GLU A 703 -0.07 11.21 -29.24
C GLU A 703 1.28 11.93 -29.04
N ASN A 704 2.37 11.17 -28.87
CA ASN A 704 3.73 11.72 -28.85
C ASN A 704 4.19 12.10 -30.27
N ALA A 705 4.97 13.17 -30.41
CA ALA A 705 5.45 13.60 -31.74
C ALA A 705 6.67 12.82 -32.22
N ASP A 706 7.41 12.27 -31.28
CA ASP A 706 8.56 11.40 -31.48
C ASP A 706 8.20 9.99 -30.98
N ASP A 707 9.18 9.25 -30.49
CA ASP A 707 8.97 7.92 -29.96
C ASP A 707 8.04 7.86 -28.74
N GLY A 708 7.23 6.80 -28.67
CA GLY A 708 6.41 6.52 -27.50
C GLY A 708 7.27 6.34 -26.26
N ILE A 709 8.12 5.32 -26.29
CA ILE A 709 9.18 5.09 -25.32
C ILE A 709 10.47 4.74 -26.03
N GLU A 710 11.60 5.20 -25.49
CA GLU A 710 12.93 4.86 -26.01
C GLU A 710 13.88 4.43 -24.90
N PHE A 711 14.64 3.36 -25.15
CA PHE A 711 15.63 2.82 -24.23
C PHE A 711 17.06 3.04 -24.73
N PHE A 712 17.79 3.93 -24.04
CA PHE A 712 19.24 4.09 -24.27
C PHE A 712 20.05 3.20 -23.31
N GLY A 713 20.27 1.94 -23.69
CA GLY A 713 20.93 0.96 -22.81
C GLY A 713 20.12 0.61 -21.56
N GLY A 714 20.77 0.01 -20.56
CA GLY A 714 20.14 -0.38 -19.30
C GLY A 714 19.40 -1.73 -19.30
N ASN A 715 18.67 -1.97 -18.20
CA ASN A 715 18.09 -3.26 -17.83
C ASN A 715 16.68 -3.14 -17.25
N VAL A 716 16.04 -1.96 -17.34
CA VAL A 716 14.69 -1.75 -16.82
C VAL A 716 13.69 -2.71 -17.46
N ASN A 717 12.78 -3.23 -16.66
CA ASN A 717 11.69 -4.06 -17.15
C ASN A 717 10.38 -3.27 -17.08
N ALA A 718 9.48 -3.47 -18.05
CA ALA A 718 8.16 -2.83 -18.05
C ALA A 718 7.03 -3.83 -18.38
N LYS A 719 5.92 -3.75 -17.65
CA LYS A 719 4.75 -4.61 -17.86
C LYS A 719 3.47 -3.78 -18.00
N TYR A 720 2.54 -4.16 -18.88
CA TYR A 720 1.31 -3.40 -19.12
C TYR A 720 1.58 -2.00 -19.69
N VAL A 721 2.00 -1.95 -20.95
CA VAL A 721 2.41 -0.73 -21.65
C VAL A 721 1.44 -0.46 -22.80
N VAL A 722 0.91 0.76 -22.89
CA VAL A 722 -0.01 1.19 -23.95
C VAL A 722 0.59 2.36 -24.73
N LEU A 723 0.68 2.24 -26.05
CA LEU A 723 1.31 3.21 -26.93
C LEU A 723 0.34 3.49 -28.07
N THR A 724 -0.13 4.72 -28.14
CA THR A 724 -1.28 5.08 -28.99
C THR A 724 -1.00 6.36 -29.76
N SER A 725 -1.17 6.32 -31.08
CA SER A 725 -1.04 7.50 -31.95
C SER A 725 0.31 8.24 -31.85
N ASN A 726 1.40 7.56 -31.49
CA ASN A 726 2.75 8.15 -31.57
C ASN A 726 3.16 8.31 -33.04
N LYS A 727 3.86 9.40 -33.34
CA LYS A 727 4.14 9.80 -34.72
C LYS A 727 5.43 9.23 -35.29
N ASP A 728 6.42 8.95 -34.44
CA ASP A 728 7.59 8.17 -34.85
C ASP A 728 7.45 6.73 -34.34
N ASP A 729 8.46 6.17 -33.68
CA ASP A 729 8.45 4.76 -33.31
C ASP A 729 7.75 4.54 -31.96
N SER A 730 6.97 3.47 -31.82
CA SER A 730 6.24 3.28 -30.55
C SER A 730 7.17 2.83 -29.43
N VAL A 731 8.01 1.83 -29.70
CA VAL A 731 9.07 1.36 -28.82
C VAL A 731 10.38 1.41 -29.59
N ASP A 732 11.31 2.24 -29.15
CA ASP A 732 12.68 2.27 -29.65
C ASP A 732 13.66 1.73 -28.59
N TRP A 733 14.70 1.03 -29.03
CA TRP A 733 15.88 0.84 -28.19
C TRP A 733 17.19 0.87 -28.97
N ASP A 734 18.22 1.33 -28.28
CA ASP A 734 19.59 1.28 -28.74
C ASP A 734 20.58 1.00 -27.59
N ASN A 735 21.86 1.23 -27.85
CA ASN A 735 22.93 1.39 -26.86
C ASN A 735 23.10 0.23 -25.85
N GLY A 736 22.68 -0.98 -26.22
CA GLY A 736 22.91 -2.18 -25.44
C GLY A 736 21.79 -2.55 -24.46
N PHE A 737 20.55 -2.12 -24.71
CA PHE A 737 19.39 -2.41 -23.85
C PHE A 737 19.12 -3.92 -23.69
N LYS A 738 18.87 -4.37 -22.45
CA LYS A 738 18.69 -5.79 -22.09
C LYS A 738 17.53 -6.02 -21.11
N GLY A 739 16.54 -5.14 -21.11
CA GLY A 739 15.35 -5.29 -20.28
C GLY A 739 14.35 -6.33 -20.79
N ASN A 740 13.27 -6.49 -20.02
CA ASN A 740 12.14 -7.34 -20.36
C ASN A 740 10.84 -6.54 -20.48
N LEU A 741 10.01 -6.85 -21.48
CA LEU A 741 8.72 -6.19 -21.70
C LEU A 741 7.59 -7.24 -21.81
N GLN A 742 6.47 -7.03 -21.12
CA GLN A 742 5.30 -7.90 -21.28
C GLN A 742 3.96 -7.15 -21.29
N TYR A 743 3.01 -7.60 -22.11
CA TYR A 743 1.70 -6.98 -22.31
C TYR A 743 1.86 -5.56 -22.85
N VAL A 744 2.32 -5.47 -24.10
CA VAL A 744 2.57 -4.19 -24.78
C VAL A 744 1.56 -4.02 -25.92
N LEU A 745 0.69 -3.02 -25.83
CA LEU A 745 -0.29 -2.68 -26.85
C LEU A 745 0.18 -1.44 -27.61
N VAL A 746 0.48 -1.60 -28.90
CA VAL A 746 0.72 -0.52 -29.85
C VAL A 746 -0.48 -0.38 -30.78
N LYS A 747 -1.06 0.80 -30.86
CA LYS A 747 -2.14 1.14 -31.79
C LYS A 747 -1.83 2.49 -32.46
N HIS A 748 -1.40 2.45 -33.72
CA HIS A 748 -1.21 3.66 -34.51
C HIS A 748 -2.56 4.38 -34.72
N ASP A 749 -2.52 5.66 -35.07
CA ASP A 749 -3.74 6.48 -35.16
C ASP A 749 -4.75 5.86 -36.14
N ALA A 750 -5.93 5.52 -35.62
CA ALA A 750 -7.01 4.90 -36.38
C ALA A 750 -7.54 5.77 -37.54
N ASN A 751 -7.24 7.07 -37.54
CA ASN A 751 -7.62 8.03 -38.58
C ASN A 751 -6.50 8.29 -39.58
N ASN A 752 -5.54 7.37 -39.69
CA ASN A 752 -4.42 7.50 -40.63
C ASN A 752 -3.50 8.70 -40.33
N GLY A 753 -3.33 9.00 -39.04
CA GLY A 753 -2.34 9.94 -38.57
C GLY A 753 -0.93 9.44 -38.84
N GLU A 754 0.02 10.37 -38.81
CA GLU A 754 1.46 10.08 -38.91
C GLU A 754 1.89 9.04 -37.88
N SER A 755 2.70 8.09 -38.32
CA SER A 755 3.25 6.98 -37.54
C SER A 755 4.46 6.41 -38.28
N ASN A 756 5.38 5.79 -37.57
CA ASN A 756 6.48 5.01 -38.15
C ASN A 756 6.37 3.54 -37.70
N ARG A 757 7.39 2.97 -37.05
CA ARG A 757 7.42 1.57 -36.62
C ARG A 757 6.78 1.39 -35.26
N ALA A 758 6.18 0.23 -35.04
CA ALA A 758 5.82 -0.16 -33.69
C ALA A 758 7.06 -0.53 -32.85
N ILE A 759 8.07 -1.12 -33.48
CA ILE A 759 9.40 -1.35 -32.91
C ILE A 759 10.46 -0.86 -33.89
N GLU A 760 11.30 0.07 -33.45
CA GLU A 760 12.64 0.31 -33.99
C GLU A 760 13.68 -0.22 -33.00
N ALA A 761 14.71 -0.89 -33.51
CA ALA A 761 15.57 -1.71 -32.67
C ALA A 761 16.99 -1.75 -33.16
N ASP A 762 17.87 -1.12 -32.40
CA ASP A 762 19.27 -0.93 -32.74
C ASP A 762 20.20 -1.47 -31.65
N ASN A 763 21.51 -1.41 -31.93
CA ASN A 763 22.54 -1.62 -30.91
C ASN A 763 23.55 -0.47 -30.86
N ASP A 764 24.38 -0.30 -31.89
CA ASP A 764 25.24 0.89 -32.02
C ASP A 764 25.47 1.11 -33.52
N GLY A 765 24.89 2.17 -34.08
CA GLY A 765 24.93 2.40 -35.53
C GLY A 765 26.29 2.65 -36.15
N SER A 766 27.30 2.97 -35.34
CA SER A 766 28.68 3.08 -35.82
C SER A 766 29.43 1.75 -35.72
N THR A 767 29.10 0.91 -34.74
CA THR A 767 29.75 -0.36 -34.43
C THR A 767 28.71 -1.42 -34.05
N PRO A 768 27.98 -2.00 -35.02
CA PRO A 768 26.86 -2.92 -34.76
C PRO A 768 27.14 -4.08 -33.79
N GLY A 769 28.38 -4.56 -33.70
CA GLY A 769 28.78 -5.66 -32.80
C GLY A 769 29.25 -5.24 -31.40
N LYS A 770 29.09 -3.98 -31.02
CA LYS A 770 29.63 -3.43 -29.76
C LYS A 770 28.93 -4.03 -28.55
N GLN A 771 29.72 -4.36 -27.52
CA GLN A 771 29.24 -4.96 -26.29
C GLN A 771 29.03 -3.92 -25.18
N PRO A 772 28.06 -4.11 -24.27
CA PRO A 772 26.98 -5.12 -24.36
C PRO A 772 26.08 -4.89 -25.58
N GLN A 773 25.70 -5.95 -26.29
CA GLN A 773 24.74 -5.84 -27.38
C GLN A 773 23.31 -5.74 -26.85
N SER A 774 22.46 -4.95 -27.51
CA SER A 774 21.02 -4.93 -27.27
C SER A 774 20.46 -6.32 -27.47
N ASN A 775 19.70 -6.82 -26.49
CA ASN A 775 19.07 -8.14 -26.52
C ASN A 775 17.90 -8.21 -25.52
N PRO A 776 16.85 -7.39 -25.67
CA PRO A 776 15.68 -7.47 -24.81
C PRO A 776 14.87 -8.75 -25.06
N THR A 777 14.07 -9.13 -24.06
CA THR A 777 13.01 -10.14 -24.23
C THR A 777 11.65 -9.48 -24.15
N ILE A 778 10.81 -9.70 -25.17
CA ILE A 778 9.46 -9.16 -25.23
C ILE A 778 8.48 -10.32 -25.36
N ALA A 779 7.44 -10.32 -24.52
CA ALA A 779 6.36 -11.29 -24.58
C ALA A 779 5.00 -10.59 -24.64
N ASN A 780 4.03 -11.16 -25.37
CA ASN A 780 2.64 -10.70 -25.36
C ASN A 780 2.52 -9.24 -25.84
N MET A 781 2.84 -9.01 -27.11
CA MET A 781 2.73 -7.70 -27.75
C MET A 781 1.69 -7.73 -28.86
N THR A 782 0.80 -6.74 -28.89
CA THR A 782 -0.14 -6.51 -29.98
C THR A 782 0.24 -5.22 -30.68
N ILE A 783 0.42 -5.28 -31.99
CA ILE A 783 0.72 -4.15 -32.87
C ILE A 783 -0.43 -3.99 -33.86
N ILE A 784 -1.02 -2.80 -33.91
CA ILE A 784 -2.09 -2.41 -34.83
C ILE A 784 -1.63 -1.18 -35.63
N GLY A 785 -1.13 -1.41 -36.84
CA GLY A 785 -0.74 -0.34 -37.78
C GLY A 785 -1.91 0.29 -38.54
N ASN A 786 -1.65 1.42 -39.21
CA ASN A 786 -2.61 2.16 -40.03
C ASN A 786 -2.14 2.24 -41.50
N ASP A 787 -2.81 3.02 -42.37
CA ASP A 787 -2.46 3.16 -43.80
C ASP A 787 -1.53 4.38 -44.05
N PHE A 788 -0.82 4.89 -43.04
CA PHE A 788 0.07 6.05 -43.21
C PHE A 788 1.27 5.64 -44.07
N ASP A 789 1.48 6.36 -45.16
CA ASP A 789 2.52 6.06 -46.15
C ASP A 789 2.94 7.37 -46.84
N THR A 790 4.21 7.71 -46.70
CA THR A 790 4.89 8.82 -47.37
C THR A 790 6.20 8.33 -47.98
N ALA A 791 6.91 9.20 -48.71
CA ALA A 791 8.20 8.81 -49.28
C ALA A 791 9.30 8.53 -48.23
N ASP A 792 9.13 9.06 -47.02
CA ASP A 792 10.17 9.09 -45.97
C ASP A 792 9.75 8.32 -44.70
N LYS A 793 8.44 8.12 -44.48
CA LYS A 793 7.86 7.42 -43.32
C LYS A 793 6.60 6.66 -43.71
N ASP A 794 6.40 5.49 -43.13
CA ASP A 794 5.21 4.66 -43.28
C ASP A 794 4.92 3.86 -42.01
N SER A 795 3.66 3.46 -41.85
CA SER A 795 3.21 2.66 -40.71
C SER A 795 3.73 1.24 -40.82
N GLU A 796 4.66 0.86 -39.95
CA GLU A 796 5.35 -0.44 -39.97
C GLU A 796 5.20 -1.19 -38.64
N GLY A 797 5.43 -2.51 -38.68
CA GLY A 797 5.46 -3.34 -37.48
C GLY A 797 6.80 -3.29 -36.79
N ILE A 798 7.63 -4.31 -37.02
CA ILE A 798 8.93 -4.49 -36.34
C ILE A 798 10.06 -4.23 -37.33
N TYR A 799 11.06 -3.44 -36.94
CA TYR A 799 12.31 -3.31 -37.69
C TYR A 799 13.52 -3.55 -36.79
N LEU A 800 14.30 -4.60 -37.08
CA LEU A 800 15.54 -4.92 -36.35
C LEU A 800 16.77 -4.54 -37.17
N ARG A 801 17.68 -3.75 -36.60
CA ARG A 801 18.85 -3.22 -37.33
C ARG A 801 20.10 -3.13 -36.47
N GLU A 802 21.18 -2.69 -37.11
CA GLU A 802 22.42 -2.26 -36.46
C GLU A 802 23.03 -3.26 -35.48
N GLY A 803 22.86 -4.56 -35.75
CA GLY A 803 23.41 -5.65 -34.95
C GLY A 803 22.70 -5.90 -33.62
N THR A 804 21.46 -5.41 -33.47
CA THR A 804 20.56 -5.73 -32.37
C THR A 804 20.19 -7.22 -32.35
N ARG A 805 19.99 -7.77 -31.16
CA ARG A 805 19.35 -9.07 -30.93
C ARG A 805 17.99 -8.85 -30.29
N ALA A 806 17.11 -9.83 -30.36
CA ALA A 806 15.85 -9.79 -29.62
C ALA A 806 15.29 -11.20 -29.36
N GLN A 807 14.63 -11.38 -28.22
CA GLN A 807 13.83 -12.57 -27.92
C GLN A 807 12.34 -12.19 -27.95
N LEU A 808 11.66 -12.47 -29.07
CA LEU A 808 10.29 -12.03 -29.31
C LEU A 808 9.30 -13.20 -29.20
N HIS A 809 8.29 -13.09 -28.35
CA HIS A 809 7.36 -14.19 -28.07
C HIS A 809 5.91 -13.72 -27.98
N ASN A 810 4.97 -14.53 -28.47
CA ASN A 810 3.53 -14.27 -28.29
C ASN A 810 3.07 -12.96 -28.94
N PHE A 811 3.52 -12.66 -30.17
CA PHE A 811 3.16 -11.41 -30.86
C PHE A 811 1.88 -11.57 -31.69
N VAL A 812 1.09 -10.51 -31.75
CA VAL A 812 0.06 -10.28 -32.78
C VAL A 812 0.48 -9.02 -33.53
N VAL A 813 0.87 -9.14 -34.80
CA VAL A 813 1.23 -7.98 -35.64
C VAL A 813 0.24 -7.88 -36.78
N THR A 814 -0.46 -6.76 -36.88
CA THR A 814 -1.52 -6.56 -37.85
C THR A 814 -1.71 -5.09 -38.16
N GLY A 815 -2.44 -4.79 -39.23
CA GLY A 815 -2.90 -3.45 -39.53
C GLY A 815 -3.89 -3.46 -40.68
N SER A 816 -4.25 -2.26 -41.13
CA SER A 816 -5.02 -2.07 -42.35
C SER A 816 -4.22 -2.51 -43.60
N ALA A 817 -4.92 -2.67 -44.73
CA ALA A 817 -4.31 -3.25 -45.93
C ALA A 817 -3.22 -2.38 -46.59
N GLY A 818 -3.17 -1.10 -46.27
CA GLY A 818 -2.17 -0.14 -46.72
C GLY A 818 -1.07 0.12 -45.70
N MET A 819 -1.05 -0.56 -44.55
CA MET A 819 0.13 -0.63 -43.69
C MET A 819 1.33 -1.16 -44.50
N GLY A 820 2.53 -0.69 -44.17
CA GLY A 820 3.79 -1.28 -44.61
C GLY A 820 3.97 -2.70 -44.06
N GLU A 821 5.20 -3.16 -43.98
CA GLU A 821 5.48 -4.51 -43.51
C GLU A 821 5.22 -4.72 -42.03
N CYS A 822 4.71 -5.90 -41.68
CA CYS A 822 4.66 -6.34 -40.28
C CYS A 822 6.07 -6.55 -39.68
N PHE A 823 7.07 -6.97 -40.48
CA PHE A 823 8.42 -7.25 -39.99
C PHE A 823 9.47 -7.06 -41.11
N GLU A 824 10.49 -6.25 -40.82
CA GLU A 824 11.73 -6.07 -41.56
C GLU A 824 12.97 -6.37 -40.69
N MET A 825 14.07 -6.79 -41.33
CA MET A 825 15.40 -6.84 -40.72
C MET A 825 16.46 -6.21 -41.62
N GLU A 826 17.39 -5.44 -41.04
CA GLU A 826 18.55 -4.92 -41.76
C GLU A 826 19.54 -6.06 -42.08
N ALA A 827 20.18 -6.00 -43.26
CA ALA A 827 21.17 -6.97 -43.70
C ALA A 827 22.44 -6.98 -42.81
N GLY A 828 23.30 -7.97 -43.02
CA GLY A 828 24.59 -8.03 -42.34
C GLY A 828 24.49 -8.61 -40.94
N LEU A 829 25.03 -7.91 -39.93
CA LEU A 829 25.23 -8.50 -38.61
C LEU A 829 23.91 -8.89 -37.92
N THR A 830 22.84 -8.13 -38.14
CA THR A 830 21.50 -8.40 -37.59
C THR A 830 20.95 -9.73 -38.13
N VAL A 831 21.04 -9.95 -39.45
CA VAL A 831 20.66 -11.23 -40.08
C VAL A 831 21.59 -12.37 -39.68
N ASP A 832 22.92 -12.15 -39.63
CA ASP A 832 23.89 -13.15 -39.20
C ASP A 832 23.54 -13.71 -37.80
N GLN A 833 23.12 -12.83 -36.87
CA GLN A 833 22.70 -13.21 -35.53
C GLN A 833 21.39 -14.01 -35.52
N ALA A 834 20.40 -13.61 -36.31
CA ALA A 834 19.16 -14.38 -36.48
C ALA A 834 19.41 -15.78 -37.07
N LEU A 835 20.33 -15.92 -38.03
CA LEU A 835 20.72 -17.21 -38.59
C LEU A 835 21.49 -18.10 -37.59
N ASN A 836 22.19 -17.49 -36.63
CA ASN A 836 22.86 -18.19 -35.54
C ASN A 836 21.92 -18.56 -34.37
N GLY A 837 20.67 -18.09 -34.40
CA GLY A 837 19.68 -18.29 -33.33
C GLY A 837 19.87 -17.37 -32.13
N ASP A 838 20.63 -16.28 -32.28
CA ASP A 838 20.79 -15.25 -31.25
C ASP A 838 19.56 -14.34 -31.17
N THR A 839 18.79 -14.22 -32.25
CA THR A 839 17.48 -13.56 -32.32
C THR A 839 16.42 -14.62 -32.59
N VAL A 840 15.27 -14.54 -31.91
CA VAL A 840 14.15 -15.47 -32.10
C VAL A 840 12.83 -14.73 -32.16
N ILE A 841 11.88 -15.29 -32.91
CA ILE A 841 10.47 -14.95 -32.83
C ILE A 841 9.65 -16.23 -32.80
N THR A 842 8.82 -16.43 -31.77
CA THR A 842 8.02 -17.66 -31.62
C THR A 842 6.61 -17.40 -31.14
N ASN A 843 5.70 -18.32 -31.49
CA ASN A 843 4.31 -18.31 -31.06
C ASN A 843 3.60 -17.01 -31.44
N SER A 844 3.84 -16.50 -32.66
CA SER A 844 3.36 -15.20 -33.12
C SER A 844 2.51 -15.30 -34.38
N VAL A 845 1.57 -14.37 -34.56
CA VAL A 845 0.72 -14.27 -35.74
C VAL A 845 0.92 -12.92 -36.44
N PHE A 846 0.99 -12.97 -37.77
CA PHE A 846 1.16 -11.80 -38.64
C PHE A 846 -0.02 -11.69 -39.63
N ALA A 847 -0.65 -10.52 -39.71
CA ALA A 847 -1.86 -10.31 -40.50
C ALA A 847 -1.87 -8.96 -41.26
N CYS A 848 -0.73 -8.59 -41.83
CA CYS A 848 -0.55 -7.40 -42.66
C CYS A 848 -0.72 -7.69 -44.16
N GLY A 849 -0.93 -6.63 -44.97
CA GLY A 849 -0.89 -6.72 -46.43
C GLY A 849 0.46 -7.21 -46.95
N GLU A 850 1.55 -6.75 -46.32
CA GLU A 850 2.91 -7.26 -46.47
C GLU A 850 3.40 -7.81 -45.12
N ASN A 851 3.46 -9.13 -44.95
CA ASN A 851 3.88 -9.68 -43.65
C ASN A 851 5.39 -9.57 -43.41
N PHE A 852 6.21 -9.72 -44.45
CA PHE A 852 7.67 -9.83 -44.32
C PHE A 852 8.38 -9.16 -45.49
N LYS A 853 9.27 -8.22 -45.19
CA LYS A 853 10.17 -7.62 -46.17
C LYS A 853 11.48 -8.40 -46.22
N ASN A 854 11.77 -8.97 -47.39
CA ASN A 854 12.99 -9.74 -47.60
C ASN A 854 14.18 -8.82 -47.85
N THR A 855 15.29 -9.11 -47.18
CA THR A 855 16.50 -8.28 -47.26
C THR A 855 17.50 -8.87 -48.25
N ALA A 856 18.11 -8.01 -49.07
CA ALA A 856 19.19 -8.41 -49.96
C ALA A 856 20.55 -8.34 -49.23
N GLU A 857 21.21 -9.49 -49.07
CA GLU A 857 22.54 -9.54 -48.47
C GLU A 857 23.63 -9.01 -49.41
N SER A 858 24.73 -8.56 -48.82
CA SER A 858 25.88 -7.99 -49.54
C SER A 858 26.54 -8.95 -50.55
N ASP A 859 26.33 -10.26 -50.41
CA ASP A 859 26.82 -11.30 -51.32
C ASP A 859 25.83 -11.65 -52.45
N GLY A 860 24.67 -11.00 -52.47
CA GLY A 860 23.59 -11.19 -53.46
C GLY A 860 22.65 -12.35 -53.16
N THR A 861 22.78 -13.02 -52.01
CA THR A 861 21.74 -13.91 -51.49
C THR A 861 20.61 -13.09 -50.86
N ALA A 862 19.36 -13.52 -51.03
CA ALA A 862 18.23 -12.90 -50.34
C ALA A 862 18.03 -13.64 -49.02
N PHE A 863 18.02 -12.93 -47.90
CA PHE A 863 17.48 -13.46 -46.66
C PHE A 863 15.96 -13.46 -46.76
N ASP A 864 15.39 -14.66 -46.85
CA ASP A 864 13.94 -14.85 -46.91
C ASP A 864 13.40 -14.80 -45.47
N LEU A 865 13.05 -13.60 -45.02
CA LEU A 865 12.59 -13.34 -43.65
C LEU A 865 11.33 -14.16 -43.35
N GLY A 866 10.40 -14.25 -44.30
CA GLY A 866 9.19 -15.06 -44.13
C GLY A 866 9.49 -16.54 -43.90
N THR A 867 10.44 -17.11 -44.63
CA THR A 867 10.90 -18.49 -44.41
C THR A 867 11.57 -18.67 -43.05
N TRP A 868 12.35 -17.69 -42.59
CA TRP A 868 12.99 -17.74 -41.27
C TRP A 868 11.97 -17.63 -40.13
N VAL A 869 11.02 -16.69 -40.20
CA VAL A 869 9.95 -16.52 -39.21
C VAL A 869 9.07 -17.76 -39.16
N LEU A 870 8.53 -18.20 -40.31
CA LEU A 870 7.61 -19.35 -40.37
C LEU A 870 8.29 -20.70 -40.11
N GLY A 871 9.63 -20.75 -40.17
CA GLY A 871 10.41 -21.91 -39.78
C GLY A 871 10.55 -22.09 -38.26
N GLN A 872 10.24 -21.06 -37.47
CA GLN A 872 10.30 -21.08 -36.02
C GLN A 872 9.01 -21.60 -35.38
N MET A 873 9.08 -21.93 -34.10
CA MET A 873 7.98 -22.59 -33.38
C MET A 873 6.76 -21.67 -33.28
N GLY A 874 5.59 -22.19 -33.65
CA GLY A 874 4.31 -21.57 -33.34
C GLY A 874 3.96 -20.32 -34.14
N ASN A 875 4.76 -19.94 -35.15
CA ASN A 875 4.45 -18.76 -35.97
C ASN A 875 3.45 -19.06 -37.09
N SER A 876 2.62 -18.08 -37.42
CA SER A 876 1.64 -18.18 -38.50
C SER A 876 1.35 -16.84 -39.18
N VAL A 877 0.68 -16.90 -40.33
CA VAL A 877 0.12 -15.73 -41.02
C VAL A 877 -1.38 -15.86 -41.16
N GLN A 878 -2.11 -14.76 -41.05
CA GLN A 878 -3.54 -14.65 -41.33
C GLN A 878 -3.79 -13.64 -42.46
N ALA A 879 -5.03 -13.60 -42.96
CA ALA A 879 -5.36 -12.78 -44.12
C ALA A 879 -5.59 -11.31 -43.75
N SER A 880 -6.09 -11.02 -42.54
CA SER A 880 -6.44 -9.67 -42.12
C SER A 880 -6.51 -9.52 -40.60
N GLN A 881 -6.52 -8.27 -40.14
CA GLN A 881 -6.75 -7.92 -38.73
C GLN A 881 -7.99 -8.58 -38.11
N ALA A 882 -9.09 -8.67 -38.87
CA ALA A 882 -10.34 -9.25 -38.37
C ALA A 882 -10.25 -10.77 -38.11
N ASP A 883 -9.19 -11.43 -38.57
CA ASP A 883 -8.93 -12.84 -38.28
C ASP A 883 -8.16 -13.04 -36.96
N VAL A 884 -7.51 -11.98 -36.45
CA VAL A 884 -6.62 -12.05 -35.28
C VAL A 884 -7.08 -11.20 -34.09
N LEU A 885 -7.83 -10.11 -34.32
CA LEU A 885 -8.32 -9.20 -33.28
C LEU A 885 -9.83 -8.92 -33.39
N ASP A 886 -10.48 -8.70 -32.24
CA ASP A 886 -11.76 -7.99 -32.09
C ASP A 886 -11.51 -6.68 -31.31
N GLY A 887 -11.41 -5.56 -32.02
CA GLY A 887 -10.89 -4.32 -31.47
C GLY A 887 -9.41 -4.44 -31.11
N ILE A 888 -9.09 -4.36 -29.82
CA ILE A 888 -7.74 -4.60 -29.27
C ILE A 888 -7.57 -6.02 -28.71
N PHE A 889 -8.66 -6.79 -28.61
CA PHE A 889 -8.66 -8.11 -27.98
C PHE A 889 -8.21 -9.18 -28.95
N THR A 890 -7.27 -10.01 -28.53
CA THR A 890 -6.80 -11.13 -29.34
C THR A 890 -7.87 -12.22 -29.43
N ILE A 891 -8.21 -12.60 -30.67
CA ILE A 891 -9.13 -13.71 -30.98
C ILE A 891 -8.42 -14.87 -31.70
N ASP A 892 -7.17 -14.68 -32.14
CA ASP A 892 -6.36 -15.76 -32.70
C ASP A 892 -6.12 -16.86 -31.65
N THR A 893 -6.00 -18.10 -32.11
CA THR A 893 -5.92 -19.29 -31.24
C THR A 893 -4.54 -19.94 -31.24
N THR A 894 -3.53 -19.24 -31.74
CA THR A 894 -2.13 -19.66 -31.64
C THR A 894 -1.78 -19.92 -30.18
N ALA A 895 -1.24 -21.11 -29.92
CA ALA A 895 -0.84 -21.48 -28.57
C ALA A 895 0.34 -20.58 -28.13
N PRO A 896 0.24 -19.87 -26.99
CA PRO A 896 1.33 -19.04 -26.51
C PRO A 896 2.53 -19.89 -26.07
N LYS A 897 3.72 -19.31 -26.16
CA LYS A 897 4.90 -19.74 -25.42
C LYS A 897 4.61 -19.61 -23.94
N SER A 898 4.84 -20.70 -23.21
CA SER A 898 4.77 -20.69 -21.76
C SER A 898 6.03 -20.06 -21.15
N PHE A 899 5.81 -19.24 -20.14
CA PHE A 899 6.82 -18.65 -19.27
C PHE A 899 6.69 -19.17 -17.83
N ALA A 900 6.01 -20.29 -17.62
CA ALA A 900 5.82 -20.89 -16.30
C ALA A 900 7.16 -21.03 -15.53
N GLY A 901 7.24 -20.37 -14.37
CA GLY A 901 8.42 -20.35 -13.51
C GLY A 901 9.43 -19.23 -13.80
N ASP A 902 9.16 -18.34 -14.76
CA ASP A 902 9.90 -17.09 -14.91
C ASP A 902 9.50 -16.08 -13.83
N ALA A 903 10.44 -15.25 -13.36
CA ALA A 903 10.19 -14.29 -12.28
C ALA A 903 9.59 -12.97 -12.76
N PHE A 904 9.72 -12.64 -14.05
CA PHE A 904 9.18 -11.42 -14.64
C PHE A 904 7.96 -11.71 -15.54
N PHE A 905 8.06 -12.72 -16.40
CA PHE A 905 7.00 -13.00 -17.38
C PHE A 905 5.87 -13.84 -16.79
N ASP A 906 4.64 -13.33 -16.89
CA ASP A 906 3.42 -14.08 -16.58
C ASP A 906 3.20 -15.18 -17.63
N ASP A 907 2.67 -16.32 -17.19
CA ASP A 907 2.33 -17.44 -18.08
C ASP A 907 0.96 -17.18 -18.77
N ALA A 908 0.97 -16.31 -19.77
CA ALA A 908 -0.23 -15.92 -20.51
C ALA A 908 -0.86 -17.12 -21.25
N ASN A 909 -2.19 -17.23 -21.18
CA ASN A 909 -2.97 -18.23 -21.90
C ASN A 909 -3.33 -17.81 -23.35
N HIS A 910 -2.89 -16.65 -23.79
CA HIS A 910 -3.11 -16.07 -25.11
C HIS A 910 -1.82 -15.46 -25.67
N ILE A 911 -1.77 -15.27 -26.98
CA ILE A 911 -0.78 -14.40 -27.65
C ILE A 911 -1.34 -12.97 -27.74
N GLY A 912 -0.48 -11.99 -28.04
CA GLY A 912 -0.86 -10.58 -28.00
C GLY A 912 -0.94 -10.04 -26.58
N ALA A 913 -1.23 -8.75 -26.47
CA ALA A 913 -1.18 -7.98 -25.22
C ALA A 913 -2.46 -8.02 -24.40
N VAL A 914 -3.63 -8.11 -25.04
CA VAL A 914 -4.94 -8.01 -24.37
C VAL A 914 -5.86 -9.12 -24.85
N SER A 915 -6.61 -9.71 -23.91
CA SER A 915 -7.65 -10.70 -24.15
C SER A 915 -9.00 -10.19 -23.62
N ALA A 916 -10.10 -10.66 -24.18
CA ALA A 916 -11.43 -10.17 -23.82
C ALA A 916 -11.85 -10.51 -22.37
N ASP A 917 -11.25 -11.56 -21.79
CA ASP A 917 -11.44 -11.97 -20.39
C ASP A 917 -10.53 -11.23 -19.40
N ASN A 918 -9.51 -10.52 -19.89
CA ASN A 918 -8.59 -9.73 -19.07
C ASN A 918 -8.21 -8.41 -19.74
N ASP A 919 -9.18 -7.49 -19.81
CA ASP A 919 -8.95 -6.12 -20.28
C ASP A 919 -8.33 -5.26 -19.17
N TRP A 920 -7.00 -5.33 -19.06
CA TRP A 920 -6.22 -4.53 -18.12
C TRP A 920 -6.08 -3.06 -18.56
N THR A 921 -6.52 -2.70 -19.78
CA THR A 921 -6.46 -1.32 -20.30
C THR A 921 -7.63 -0.47 -19.82
N ALA A 922 -8.76 -1.11 -19.49
CA ALA A 922 -9.99 -0.42 -19.13
C ALA A 922 -9.84 0.52 -17.92
N GLY A 923 -10.47 1.69 -18.00
CA GLY A 923 -10.68 2.61 -16.87
C GLY A 923 -9.59 3.65 -16.62
N TRP A 924 -8.39 3.50 -17.21
CA TRP A 924 -7.27 4.41 -16.98
C TRP A 924 -6.59 4.91 -18.27
N THR A 925 -6.74 4.21 -19.39
CA THR A 925 -6.14 4.61 -20.67
C THR A 925 -7.03 5.56 -21.49
N VAL A 926 -6.42 6.29 -22.43
CA VAL A 926 -7.09 7.15 -23.42
C VAL A 926 -6.91 6.65 -24.87
N GLY A 927 -7.78 7.04 -25.80
CA GLY A 927 -7.59 6.81 -27.25
C GLY A 927 -7.76 5.36 -27.72
N LEU A 928 -8.31 4.47 -26.87
CA LEU A 928 -8.57 3.08 -27.21
C LEU A 928 -10.00 2.82 -27.68
N GLU A 929 -10.91 3.78 -27.50
CA GLU A 929 -12.33 3.73 -27.89
C GLU A 929 -12.62 3.56 -29.39
#